data_AF-A0A918MXG9-F1
#
_entry.id   AF-A0A918MXG9-F1
#
_cell.length_a   1.000
_cell.length_b   1.000
_cell.length_c   1.000
_cell.angle_alpha   90.00
_cell.angle_beta   90.00
_cell.angle_gamma   90.00
#
_symmetry.space_group_name_H-M   'P 1'
#
loop_
_entity.id
_entity.type
_entity.pdbx_description
1 polymer ?
#
loop_
_entity_poly.entity_id
_entity_poly.type
_entity_poly.pdbx_seq_one_letter_code
_entity_poly.pdbx_strand_id
1 'polypeptide(L)'
;MGSIETQIAKGKRRRKLLAIVMTLGAVTLAVVYALWMFFTKGYSLTVLPAEAARTQQFAVQSGNALFIDNKLYVIGSNAAITVSAQKFRAASLTVNDASPSNIEVELQPLPATLNITTAPVARDIVWSVNGETVARAERLQTTLEPGNYTITARHPAYETASVRIDADIAAQIEQTLTLTPVRGEIQIDSSPQGASVTVNGKAAGQTPLSLDREGGEYTVTVEKTGYQVVSDTIALTASQRDPQRNYHLQPLQATVTVNATPAGGALLVNGTPVTSPVSIDADTAAQFRYAKPGYLSESRTLNLGPGETQTLSFALKKEMGSVRIEASEQASVEVNGQPQGNTPLTLSLQALPTDIVVRKPGYRQVQQSVTPSQDSTKIVRVELLREFDARRREGKPLFVSGLGIQMIRVKPKAFTMGSPDNDSDRKSNEHQVDVDFSRPFWVSAHEITEAQYNASLGKAGGSTLPVTGVSWEQAAVFANWLSEKEGLLPFYVIRQGRVAGVKPSARGYRLPTEAEWEFIARLNRRAAPTRYVWGTQETLRDKQGNFADESVKGTQTFYLRGYNDGFAALAPVGSFKAERGGFYDLDGNAREWVHDRYTITPPDSERRYSDYLGAQRGDSHVVKGASYKTGRLKNIRASVRNGESTPAEDIGFRIARYDR
;
A
#
# COMPACT_ATOMS: atom_id res chain seq x y z
N MET A 1 1.71 11.91 -163.25
CA MET A 1 2.79 11.56 -162.29
C MET A 1 3.76 12.75 -162.13
N GLY A 2 3.27 13.91 -161.68
CA GLY A 2 4.06 15.15 -161.73
C GLY A 2 3.85 16.16 -160.59
N SER A 3 3.07 15.84 -159.54
CA SER A 3 2.82 16.77 -158.42
C SER A 3 3.13 16.21 -157.02
N ILE A 4 3.46 14.93 -156.88
CA ILE A 4 3.73 14.28 -155.57
C ILE A 4 5.24 14.21 -155.27
N GLU A 5 6.09 13.90 -156.26
CA GLU A 5 7.54 13.80 -156.04
C GLU A 5 8.20 15.15 -155.75
N THR A 6 7.67 16.25 -156.31
CA THR A 6 8.14 17.61 -156.05
C THR A 6 7.75 18.13 -154.65
N GLN A 7 6.66 17.63 -154.05
CA GLN A 7 6.29 17.99 -152.67
C GLN A 7 7.10 17.22 -151.61
N ILE A 8 7.47 15.96 -151.89
CA ILE A 8 8.28 15.14 -150.98
C ILE A 8 9.72 15.67 -150.87
N ALA A 9 10.31 16.17 -151.97
CA ALA A 9 11.63 16.79 -151.97
C ALA A 9 11.68 18.10 -151.14
N LYS A 10 10.59 18.88 -151.13
CA LYS A 10 10.50 20.16 -150.39
C LYS A 10 10.29 19.94 -148.87
N GLY A 11 9.60 18.88 -148.46
CA GLY A 11 9.41 18.49 -147.05
C GLY A 11 10.67 17.89 -146.40
N LYS A 12 11.46 17.11 -147.14
CA LYS A 12 12.71 16.51 -146.65
C LYS A 12 13.81 17.55 -146.36
N ARG A 13 13.85 18.65 -147.12
CA ARG A 13 14.75 19.79 -146.86
C ARG A 13 14.38 20.56 -145.59
N ARG A 14 13.09 20.81 -145.30
CA ARG A 14 12.65 21.51 -144.07
C ARG A 14 12.92 20.71 -142.79
N ARG A 15 12.67 19.39 -142.77
CA ARG A 15 12.96 18.55 -141.59
C ARG A 15 14.45 18.40 -141.29
N LYS A 16 15.31 18.28 -142.32
CA LYS A 16 16.77 18.29 -142.13
C LYS A 16 17.25 19.63 -141.56
N LEU A 17 16.71 20.75 -142.04
CA LEU A 17 17.08 22.08 -141.53
C LEU A 17 16.65 22.27 -140.07
N LEU A 18 15.44 21.84 -139.69
CA LEU A 18 14.92 21.97 -138.33
C LEU A 18 15.68 21.10 -137.31
N ALA A 19 16.02 19.87 -137.69
CA ALA A 19 16.84 18.99 -136.86
C ALA A 19 18.23 19.57 -136.63
N ILE A 20 18.88 20.11 -137.66
CA ILE A 20 20.19 20.77 -137.52
C ILE A 20 20.10 21.97 -136.56
N VAL A 21 19.06 22.81 -136.66
CA VAL A 21 18.87 23.97 -135.77
C VAL A 21 18.59 23.57 -134.32
N MET A 22 17.80 22.53 -134.07
CA MET A 22 17.54 22.03 -132.71
C MET A 22 18.78 21.39 -132.09
N THR A 23 19.55 20.61 -132.84
CA THR A 23 20.80 20.03 -132.35
C THR A 23 21.85 21.12 -132.12
N LEU A 24 21.97 22.11 -133.02
CA LEU A 24 22.85 23.26 -132.79
C LEU A 24 22.40 24.05 -131.55
N GLY A 25 21.09 24.28 -131.38
CA GLY A 25 20.53 24.95 -130.21
C GLY A 25 20.82 24.21 -128.91
N ALA A 26 20.64 22.89 -128.87
CA ALA A 26 20.94 22.05 -127.71
C ALA A 26 22.45 21.99 -127.42
N VAL A 27 23.29 21.88 -128.44
CA VAL A 27 24.76 21.93 -128.28
C VAL A 27 25.18 23.33 -127.81
N THR A 28 24.56 24.40 -128.30
CA THR A 28 24.87 25.77 -127.86
C THR A 28 24.42 25.98 -126.42
N LEU A 29 23.24 25.50 -126.02
CA LEU A 29 22.77 25.57 -124.64
C LEU A 29 23.62 24.72 -123.70
N ALA A 30 24.07 23.54 -124.15
CA ALA A 30 25.01 22.71 -123.40
C ALA A 30 26.41 23.37 -123.30
N VAL A 31 26.87 24.05 -124.35
CA VAL A 31 28.13 24.80 -124.34
C VAL A 31 28.03 26.05 -123.48
N VAL A 32 26.90 26.79 -123.52
CA VAL A 32 26.63 27.94 -122.64
C VAL A 32 26.49 27.47 -121.19
N TYR A 33 25.83 26.34 -120.93
CA TYR A 33 25.73 25.77 -119.59
C TYR A 33 27.08 25.23 -119.09
N ALA A 34 27.89 24.62 -119.95
CA ALA A 34 29.24 24.17 -119.62
C ALA A 34 30.21 25.33 -119.41
N LEU A 35 30.09 26.41 -120.21
CA LEU A 35 30.81 27.67 -120.00
C LEU A 35 30.35 28.36 -118.71
N TRP A 36 29.06 28.34 -118.40
CA TRP A 36 28.50 28.90 -117.17
C TRP A 36 28.96 28.14 -115.93
N MET A 37 28.99 26.80 -115.97
CA MET A 37 29.62 25.95 -114.94
C MET A 37 31.14 26.19 -114.83
N PHE A 38 31.81 26.71 -115.86
CA PHE A 38 33.22 27.12 -115.78
C PHE A 38 33.43 28.40 -114.95
N PHE A 39 32.37 29.21 -114.75
CA PHE A 39 32.41 30.42 -113.94
C PHE A 39 31.80 30.25 -112.53
N THR A 40 31.24 29.08 -112.19
CA THR A 40 30.72 28.84 -110.83
C THR A 40 31.86 28.53 -109.87
N LYS A 41 31.92 29.27 -108.76
CA LYS A 41 32.95 29.09 -107.73
C LYS A 41 32.73 27.74 -107.03
N GLY A 42 33.70 26.83 -107.17
CA GLY A 42 33.74 25.56 -106.45
C GLY A 42 34.48 25.67 -105.12
N TYR A 43 33.95 25.01 -104.08
CA TYR A 43 34.52 24.95 -102.74
C TYR A 43 35.05 23.54 -102.48
N SER A 44 36.34 23.37 -102.24
CA SER A 44 36.94 22.06 -101.94
C SER A 44 36.83 21.77 -100.45
N LEU A 45 36.24 20.64 -100.08
CA LEU A 45 36.15 20.20 -98.69
C LEU A 45 37.29 19.25 -98.35
N THR A 46 37.95 19.54 -97.23
CA THR A 46 38.96 18.66 -96.62
C THR A 46 38.44 18.21 -95.27
N VAL A 47 38.23 16.91 -95.08
CA VAL A 47 37.75 16.35 -93.81
C VAL A 47 38.95 15.96 -92.96
N LEU A 48 38.92 16.36 -91.69
CA LEU A 48 39.92 15.99 -90.69
C LEU A 48 39.21 15.21 -89.56
N PRO A 49 39.87 14.25 -88.90
CA PRO A 49 41.22 13.74 -89.18
C PRO A 49 41.26 12.82 -90.42
N ALA A 50 42.47 12.40 -90.83
CA ALA A 50 42.67 11.63 -92.06
C ALA A 50 41.90 10.29 -92.08
N GLU A 51 41.59 9.69 -90.93
CA GLU A 51 40.75 8.49 -90.86
C GLU A 51 39.30 8.78 -91.24
N ALA A 52 38.76 9.94 -90.83
CA ALA A 52 37.42 10.39 -91.19
C ALA A 52 37.32 10.67 -92.69
N ALA A 53 38.36 11.26 -93.29
CA ALA A 53 38.43 11.55 -94.72
C ALA A 53 38.24 10.30 -95.61
N ARG A 54 38.67 9.11 -95.16
CA ARG A 54 38.57 7.87 -95.93
C ARG A 54 37.13 7.38 -96.11
N THR A 55 36.24 7.74 -95.20
CA THR A 55 34.83 7.32 -95.21
C THR A 55 33.88 8.52 -95.28
N GLN A 56 34.40 9.67 -95.69
CA GLN A 56 33.63 10.91 -95.74
C GLN A 56 32.45 10.78 -96.71
N GLN A 57 31.32 11.31 -96.28
CA GLN A 57 30.13 11.47 -97.08
C GLN A 57 29.68 12.91 -96.98
N PHE A 58 29.27 13.45 -98.12
CA PHE A 58 28.75 14.80 -98.23
C PHE A 58 27.30 14.73 -98.64
N ALA A 59 26.45 15.47 -97.93
CA ALA A 59 25.05 15.61 -98.26
C ALA A 59 24.69 17.10 -98.32
N VAL A 60 23.98 17.52 -99.36
CA VAL A 60 23.33 18.83 -99.37
C VAL A 60 22.03 18.70 -98.61
N GLN A 61 21.93 19.42 -97.49
CA GLN A 61 20.76 19.41 -96.65
C GLN A 61 19.72 20.43 -97.12
N SER A 62 20.17 21.60 -97.60
CA SER A 62 19.30 22.60 -98.22
C SER A 62 20.08 23.57 -99.14
N GLY A 63 19.37 24.23 -100.05
CA GLY A 63 19.96 25.09 -101.09
C GLY A 63 20.21 24.34 -102.40
N ASN A 64 20.39 25.09 -103.48
CA ASN A 64 20.70 24.53 -104.80
C ASN A 64 22.22 24.36 -104.89
N ALA A 65 22.72 23.17 -104.56
CA ALA A 65 24.13 22.85 -104.68
C ALA A 65 24.34 21.39 -105.06
N LEU A 66 25.52 21.11 -105.59
CA LEU A 66 25.92 19.81 -106.11
C LEU A 66 27.34 19.51 -105.65
N PHE A 67 27.57 18.28 -105.17
CA PHE A 67 28.91 17.76 -104.98
C PHE A 67 29.39 17.04 -106.23
N ILE A 68 30.61 17.36 -106.66
CA ILE A 68 31.37 16.53 -107.58
C ILE A 68 32.66 16.16 -106.83
N ASP A 69 32.76 14.91 -106.42
CA ASP A 69 33.80 14.42 -105.51
C ASP A 69 33.81 15.22 -104.19
N ASN A 70 34.95 15.80 -103.79
CA ASN A 70 35.04 16.66 -102.60
C ASN A 70 34.79 18.15 -102.88
N LYS A 71 34.36 18.52 -104.10
CA LYS A 71 34.07 19.92 -104.45
C LYS A 71 32.57 20.19 -104.48
N LEU A 72 32.15 21.16 -103.69
CA LEU A 72 30.80 21.69 -103.68
C LEU A 72 30.67 22.84 -104.68
N TYR A 73 29.68 22.77 -105.55
CA TYR A 73 29.26 23.87 -106.42
C TYR A 73 27.93 24.40 -105.93
N VAL A 74 27.91 25.68 -105.52
CA VAL A 74 26.69 26.34 -105.03
C VAL A 74 26.07 27.15 -106.17
N ILE A 75 24.82 26.86 -106.50
CA ILE A 75 24.01 27.49 -107.56
C ILE A 75 22.97 28.39 -106.87
N GLY A 76 23.42 29.48 -106.26
CA GLY A 76 22.58 30.39 -105.47
C GLY A 76 23.38 31.15 -104.42
N SER A 77 22.70 31.75 -103.44
CA SER A 77 23.34 32.57 -102.40
C SER A 77 24.03 31.75 -101.29
N ASN A 78 23.51 30.57 -100.95
CA ASN A 78 24.10 29.65 -99.98
C ASN A 78 23.62 28.20 -100.16
N ALA A 79 24.31 27.26 -99.51
CA ALA A 79 23.86 25.89 -99.32
C ALA A 79 24.27 25.38 -97.94
N ALA A 80 23.36 24.68 -97.26
CA ALA A 80 23.69 23.95 -96.03
C ALA A 80 24.04 22.52 -96.39
N ILE A 81 25.18 22.07 -95.90
CA ILE A 81 25.70 20.73 -96.14
C ILE A 81 25.98 20.03 -94.82
N THR A 82 25.93 18.71 -94.86
CA THR A 82 26.36 17.85 -93.76
C THR A 82 27.51 17.00 -94.25
N VAL A 83 28.55 16.94 -93.42
CA VAL A 83 29.73 16.10 -93.59
C VAL A 83 29.68 15.04 -92.52
N SER A 84 29.63 13.78 -92.94
CA SER A 84 29.66 12.64 -92.03
C SER A 84 30.80 11.70 -92.41
N ALA A 85 31.27 10.94 -91.44
CA ALA A 85 32.21 9.85 -91.66
C ALA A 85 31.85 8.69 -90.73
N GLN A 86 32.17 7.46 -91.13
CA GLN A 86 31.93 6.31 -90.26
C GLN A 86 32.75 6.49 -88.97
N LYS A 87 32.13 6.23 -87.81
CA LYS A 87 32.73 6.37 -86.46
C LYS A 87 32.97 7.81 -85.98
N PHE A 88 32.56 8.83 -86.74
CA PHE A 88 32.65 10.23 -86.33
C PHE A 88 31.26 10.89 -86.26
N ARG A 89 31.13 11.91 -85.42
CA ARG A 89 29.93 12.75 -85.34
C ARG A 89 29.82 13.59 -86.62
N ALA A 90 28.65 13.59 -87.24
CA ALA A 90 28.41 14.42 -88.42
C ALA A 90 28.47 15.92 -88.04
N ALA A 91 29.07 16.74 -88.91
CA ALA A 91 29.12 18.19 -88.79
C ALA A 91 28.31 18.84 -89.91
N SER A 92 27.51 19.85 -89.57
CA SER A 92 26.74 20.62 -90.55
C SER A 92 27.32 22.02 -90.68
N LEU A 93 27.46 22.52 -91.90
CA LEU A 93 27.96 23.86 -92.19
C LEU A 93 27.18 24.51 -93.34
N THR A 94 27.19 25.84 -93.37
CA THR A 94 26.58 26.62 -94.46
C THR A 94 27.67 27.26 -95.30
N VAL A 95 27.66 27.00 -96.61
CA VAL A 95 28.63 27.52 -97.58
C VAL A 95 27.97 28.62 -98.41
N ASN A 96 28.63 29.77 -98.53
CA ASN A 96 28.16 30.94 -99.29
C ASN A 96 29.34 31.65 -99.99
N ASP A 97 29.07 32.74 -100.70
CA ASP A 97 30.11 33.46 -101.46
C ASP A 97 31.29 33.98 -100.62
N ALA A 98 31.07 34.24 -99.32
CA ALA A 98 32.11 34.65 -98.38
C ALA A 98 32.93 33.47 -97.83
N SER A 99 32.53 32.23 -98.07
CA SER A 99 33.29 31.05 -97.66
C SER A 99 34.63 30.97 -98.41
N PRO A 100 35.70 30.51 -97.74
CA PRO A 100 36.99 30.27 -98.40
C PRO A 100 36.85 29.13 -99.41
N SER A 101 37.62 29.20 -100.51
CA SER A 101 37.57 28.18 -101.57
C SER A 101 38.00 26.78 -101.09
N ASN A 102 38.70 26.67 -99.97
CA ASN A 102 39.00 25.41 -99.30
C ASN A 102 38.40 25.48 -97.88
N ILE A 103 37.56 24.51 -97.55
CA ILE A 103 36.86 24.44 -96.26
C ILE A 103 37.33 23.18 -95.55
N GLU A 104 37.93 23.36 -94.37
CA GLU A 104 38.29 22.26 -93.50
C GLU A 104 37.13 21.95 -92.55
N VAL A 105 36.78 20.67 -92.47
CA VAL A 105 35.71 20.18 -91.59
C VAL A 105 36.29 19.12 -90.67
N GLU A 106 36.51 19.49 -89.42
CA GLU A 106 37.01 18.59 -88.39
C GLU A 106 35.84 17.84 -87.74
N LEU A 107 35.78 16.53 -87.94
CA LEU A 107 34.78 15.66 -87.33
C LEU A 107 35.29 15.09 -86.02
N GLN A 108 34.45 15.14 -84.99
CA GLN A 108 34.78 14.60 -83.66
C GLN A 108 34.52 13.08 -83.62
N PRO A 109 35.41 12.28 -83.00
CA PRO A 109 35.19 10.84 -82.86
C PRO A 109 33.93 10.53 -82.04
N LEU A 110 33.25 9.43 -82.35
CA LEU A 110 32.22 8.88 -81.47
C LEU A 110 32.90 8.15 -80.29
N PRO A 111 32.41 8.31 -79.05
CA PRO A 111 32.97 7.62 -77.91
C PRO A 111 32.75 6.10 -78.02
N ALA A 112 33.62 5.33 -77.38
CA ALA A 112 33.39 3.91 -77.18
C ALA A 112 32.27 3.68 -76.16
N THR A 113 31.47 2.64 -76.33
CA THR A 113 30.52 2.17 -75.32
C THR A 113 31.12 1.01 -74.56
N LEU A 114 31.26 1.14 -73.25
CA LEU A 114 31.72 0.10 -72.34
C LEU A 114 30.52 -0.54 -71.64
N ASN A 115 30.43 -1.87 -71.70
CA ASN A 115 29.55 -2.69 -70.89
C ASN A 115 30.40 -3.74 -70.16
N ILE A 116 30.60 -3.54 -68.86
CA ILE A 116 31.46 -4.42 -68.04
C ILE A 116 30.67 -5.03 -66.88
N THR A 117 30.90 -6.33 -66.67
CA THR A 117 30.27 -7.14 -65.62
C THR A 117 31.33 -7.88 -64.81
N THR A 118 30.92 -8.57 -63.74
CA THR A 118 31.82 -9.42 -62.93
C THR A 118 31.42 -10.89 -63.01
N ALA A 119 32.39 -11.79 -62.83
CA ALA A 119 32.17 -13.22 -62.64
C ALA A 119 32.84 -13.69 -61.33
N PRO A 120 32.07 -14.16 -60.31
CA PRO A 120 30.61 -14.23 -60.27
C PRO A 120 29.95 -12.85 -60.32
N VAL A 121 28.67 -12.83 -60.72
CA VAL A 121 27.84 -11.62 -60.70
C VAL A 121 27.60 -11.25 -59.24
N ALA A 122 27.99 -10.04 -58.86
CA ALA A 122 27.77 -9.51 -57.53
C ALA A 122 27.05 -8.16 -57.63
N ARG A 123 26.13 -7.92 -56.69
CA ARG A 123 25.43 -6.63 -56.56
C ARG A 123 26.34 -5.65 -55.82
N ASP A 124 26.02 -4.37 -55.91
CA ASP A 124 26.70 -3.30 -55.15
C ASP A 124 28.23 -3.18 -55.40
N ILE A 125 28.72 -3.65 -56.55
CA ILE A 125 30.09 -3.38 -56.97
C ILE A 125 30.30 -1.87 -57.07
N VAL A 126 31.33 -1.37 -56.39
CA VAL A 126 31.81 0.00 -56.56
C VAL A 126 32.75 0.00 -57.75
N TRP A 127 32.31 0.60 -58.85
CA TRP A 127 33.07 0.74 -60.08
C TRP A 127 33.83 2.06 -60.08
N SER A 128 35.12 2.00 -60.40
CA SER A 128 35.92 3.19 -60.62
C SER A 128 36.64 3.18 -61.96
N VAL A 129 36.68 4.34 -62.62
CA VAL A 129 37.42 4.60 -63.86
C VAL A 129 38.61 5.47 -63.49
N ASN A 130 39.83 4.99 -63.76
CA ASN A 130 41.07 5.69 -63.40
C ASN A 130 41.16 6.10 -61.91
N GLY A 131 40.54 5.32 -61.03
CA GLY A 131 40.51 5.55 -59.58
C GLY A 131 39.36 6.42 -59.08
N GLU A 132 38.62 7.10 -59.95
CA GLU A 132 37.41 7.85 -59.59
C GLU A 132 36.19 6.95 -59.61
N THR A 133 35.39 6.97 -58.53
CA THR A 133 34.18 6.14 -58.44
C THR A 133 33.09 6.70 -59.34
N VAL A 134 32.61 5.90 -60.28
CA VAL A 134 31.62 6.34 -61.29
C VAL A 134 30.24 5.73 -61.07
N ALA A 135 30.15 4.55 -60.45
CA ALA A 135 28.88 3.88 -60.22
C ALA A 135 28.97 2.87 -59.05
N ARG A 136 27.80 2.58 -58.46
CA ARG A 136 27.60 1.41 -57.60
C ARG A 136 26.46 0.59 -58.19
N ALA A 137 26.79 -0.53 -58.84
CA ALA A 137 25.82 -1.34 -59.57
C ALA A 137 26.38 -2.73 -59.90
N GLU A 138 25.51 -3.68 -60.24
CA GLU A 138 25.89 -5.03 -60.68
C GLU A 138 26.71 -5.03 -61.99
N ARG A 139 26.52 -4.00 -62.84
CA ARG A 139 27.23 -3.78 -64.09
C ARG A 139 27.54 -2.30 -64.27
N LEU A 140 28.62 -1.99 -64.98
CA LEU A 140 28.91 -0.63 -65.42
C LEU A 140 28.64 -0.51 -66.92
N GLN A 141 27.70 0.37 -67.27
CA GLN A 141 27.42 0.79 -68.65
C GLN A 141 27.74 2.28 -68.76
N THR A 142 28.75 2.62 -69.55
CA THR A 142 29.19 4.01 -69.73
C THR A 142 29.81 4.23 -71.11
N THR A 143 29.97 5.48 -71.51
CA THR A 143 30.75 5.85 -72.69
C THR A 143 32.14 6.34 -72.28
N LEU A 144 33.16 6.03 -73.08
CA LEU A 144 34.54 6.44 -72.87
C LEU A 144 35.05 7.16 -74.12
N GLU A 145 35.65 8.34 -73.95
CA GLU A 145 36.38 9.00 -75.04
C GLU A 145 37.61 8.17 -75.43
N PRO A 146 38.12 8.26 -76.67
CA PRO A 146 39.24 7.43 -77.11
C PRO A 146 40.47 7.56 -76.19
N GLY A 147 41.04 6.43 -75.74
CA GLY A 147 42.19 6.42 -74.84
C GLY A 147 42.26 5.22 -73.90
N ASN A 148 43.25 5.23 -72.99
CA ASN A 148 43.50 4.13 -72.06
C ASN A 148 42.88 4.38 -70.68
N TYR A 149 42.11 3.41 -70.21
CA TYR A 149 41.41 3.47 -68.92
C TYR A 149 41.75 2.25 -68.06
N THR A 150 41.87 2.46 -66.75
CA THR A 150 41.85 1.37 -65.77
C THR A 150 40.48 1.32 -65.13
N ILE A 151 39.76 0.22 -65.34
CA ILE A 151 38.47 -0.02 -64.71
C ILE A 151 38.69 -0.96 -63.53
N THR A 152 38.23 -0.55 -62.35
CA THR A 152 38.35 -1.34 -61.12
C THR A 152 36.97 -1.64 -60.55
N ALA A 153 36.77 -2.89 -60.15
CA ALA A 153 35.60 -3.37 -59.41
C ALA A 153 36.02 -3.64 -57.95
N ARG A 154 35.40 -2.95 -57.00
CA ARG A 154 35.59 -3.15 -55.56
C ARG A 154 34.32 -3.69 -54.92
N HIS A 155 34.45 -4.74 -54.12
CA HIS A 155 33.38 -5.31 -53.33
C HIS A 155 33.93 -5.86 -52.01
N PRO A 156 33.25 -5.71 -50.85
CA PRO A 156 33.79 -6.13 -49.56
C PRO A 156 34.16 -7.62 -49.48
N ALA A 157 33.37 -8.49 -50.12
CA ALA A 157 33.55 -9.95 -50.12
C ALA A 157 34.59 -10.51 -51.11
N TYR A 158 35.12 -9.68 -52.01
CA TYR A 158 36.03 -10.13 -53.08
C TYR A 158 37.32 -9.31 -53.10
N GLU A 159 38.39 -9.90 -53.60
CA GLU A 159 39.62 -9.16 -53.91
C GLU A 159 39.34 -8.10 -54.97
N THR A 160 40.04 -6.96 -54.90
CA THR A 160 39.87 -5.88 -55.88
C THR A 160 40.34 -6.35 -57.25
N ALA A 161 39.44 -6.36 -58.25
CA ALA A 161 39.76 -6.73 -59.62
C ALA A 161 39.87 -5.48 -60.49
N SER A 162 40.83 -5.45 -61.41
CA SER A 162 41.02 -4.34 -62.36
C SER A 162 41.40 -4.84 -63.75
N VAL A 163 40.98 -4.10 -64.77
CA VAL A 163 41.34 -4.34 -66.17
C VAL A 163 41.72 -3.03 -66.83
N ARG A 164 42.72 -3.08 -67.73
CA ARG A 164 43.06 -1.96 -68.61
C ARG A 164 42.28 -2.10 -69.91
N ILE A 165 41.62 -1.02 -70.32
CA ILE A 165 40.81 -0.95 -71.52
C ILE A 165 41.41 0.13 -72.42
N ASP A 166 41.74 -0.26 -73.64
CA ASP A 166 42.07 0.67 -74.72
C ASP A 166 40.77 0.95 -75.49
N ALA A 167 40.22 2.15 -75.29
CA ALA A 167 38.97 2.57 -75.90
C ALA A 167 39.25 3.16 -77.28
N ASP A 168 38.99 2.38 -78.33
CA ASP A 168 39.11 2.84 -79.71
C ASP A 168 37.84 3.58 -80.18
N ILE A 169 37.94 4.39 -81.23
CA ILE A 169 36.85 5.25 -81.71
C ILE A 169 35.62 4.40 -82.10
N ALA A 170 34.45 4.76 -81.53
CA ALA A 170 33.17 4.09 -81.71
C ALA A 170 33.17 2.58 -81.37
N ALA A 171 34.13 2.10 -80.57
CA ALA A 171 34.21 0.69 -80.19
C ALA A 171 33.06 0.28 -79.27
N GLN A 172 32.57 -0.95 -79.45
CA GLN A 172 31.71 -1.61 -78.46
C GLN A 172 32.57 -2.58 -77.65
N ILE A 173 32.76 -2.28 -76.38
CA ILE A 173 33.65 -3.02 -75.49
C ILE A 173 32.80 -3.78 -74.48
N GLU A 174 32.80 -5.10 -74.61
CA GLU A 174 32.20 -6.02 -73.64
C GLU A 174 33.31 -6.72 -72.87
N GLN A 175 33.28 -6.60 -71.54
CA GLN A 175 34.30 -7.18 -70.68
C GLN A 175 33.68 -7.81 -69.44
N THR A 176 34.34 -8.86 -68.94
CA THR A 176 34.01 -9.48 -67.66
C THR A 176 35.25 -9.51 -66.78
N LEU A 177 35.13 -9.00 -65.55
CA LEU A 177 36.15 -9.09 -64.51
C LEU A 177 35.91 -10.32 -63.63
N THR A 178 36.90 -11.19 -63.51
CA THR A 178 36.83 -12.30 -62.56
C THR A 178 37.09 -11.80 -61.14
N LEU A 179 36.14 -12.02 -60.22
CA LEU A 179 36.29 -11.71 -58.80
C LEU A 179 36.76 -12.95 -58.05
N THR A 180 37.84 -12.82 -57.29
CA THR A 180 38.32 -13.86 -56.38
C THR A 180 37.73 -13.61 -55.00
N PRO A 181 37.01 -14.56 -54.39
CA PRO A 181 36.45 -14.37 -53.04
C PRO A 181 37.59 -14.20 -52.03
N VAL A 182 37.41 -13.27 -51.10
CA VAL A 182 38.29 -13.16 -49.95
C VAL A 182 38.16 -14.45 -49.16
N ARG A 183 39.29 -15.05 -48.76
CA ARG A 183 39.31 -16.17 -47.82
C ARG A 183 39.84 -15.70 -46.49
N GLY A 184 39.19 -16.11 -45.42
CA GLY A 184 39.55 -15.77 -44.07
C GLY A 184 38.95 -16.73 -43.05
N GLU A 185 39.28 -16.51 -41.80
CA GLU A 185 38.91 -17.36 -40.67
C GLU A 185 38.08 -16.55 -39.68
N ILE A 186 36.85 -16.99 -39.40
CA ILE A 186 36.02 -16.40 -38.34
C ILE A 186 36.31 -17.15 -37.05
N GLN A 187 36.73 -16.45 -36.00
CA GLN A 187 37.01 -17.04 -34.69
C GLN A 187 35.94 -16.62 -33.69
N ILE A 188 35.26 -17.59 -33.11
CA ILE A 188 34.13 -17.40 -32.20
C ILE A 188 34.44 -18.10 -30.88
N ASP A 189 34.57 -17.32 -29.82
CA ASP A 189 34.74 -17.80 -28.44
C ASP A 189 33.55 -17.37 -27.57
N SER A 190 33.38 -18.02 -26.42
CA SER A 190 32.40 -17.59 -25.42
C SER A 190 32.87 -17.86 -24.00
N SER A 191 32.36 -17.04 -23.08
CA SER A 191 32.44 -17.27 -21.65
C SER A 191 31.03 -17.45 -21.09
N PRO A 192 30.69 -18.63 -20.55
CA PRO A 192 31.54 -19.83 -20.46
C PRO A 192 31.71 -20.56 -21.83
N GLN A 193 32.78 -21.34 -21.96
CA GLN A 193 33.11 -22.11 -23.17
C GLN A 193 32.17 -23.30 -23.41
N GLY A 194 32.15 -23.85 -24.62
CA GLY A 194 31.31 -25.00 -25.00
C GLY A 194 29.87 -24.61 -25.34
N ALA A 195 29.62 -23.34 -25.70
CA ALA A 195 28.33 -22.90 -26.20
C ALA A 195 28.13 -23.37 -27.64
N SER A 196 26.95 -23.87 -27.97
CA SER A 196 26.58 -24.27 -29.32
C SER A 196 26.49 -23.05 -30.24
N VAL A 197 27.11 -23.14 -31.42
CA VAL A 197 27.15 -22.08 -32.42
C VAL A 197 26.40 -22.53 -33.66
N THR A 198 25.49 -21.70 -34.14
CA THR A 198 24.89 -21.82 -35.48
C THR A 198 25.32 -20.65 -36.35
N VAL A 199 25.55 -20.90 -37.64
CA VAL A 199 25.88 -19.89 -38.65
C VAL A 199 24.86 -19.96 -39.78
N ASN A 200 24.20 -18.85 -40.07
CA ASN A 200 23.09 -18.74 -41.03
C ASN A 200 22.00 -19.81 -40.77
N GLY A 201 21.70 -20.07 -39.49
CA GLY A 201 20.70 -21.04 -39.04
C GLY A 201 21.14 -22.51 -39.10
N LYS A 202 22.38 -22.82 -39.48
CA LYS A 202 22.91 -24.19 -39.52
C LYS A 202 23.91 -24.43 -38.39
N ALA A 203 23.86 -25.60 -37.75
CA ALA A 203 24.82 -25.97 -36.71
C ALA A 203 26.26 -25.94 -37.23
N ALA A 204 27.14 -25.25 -36.52
CA ALA A 204 28.54 -25.06 -36.90
C ALA A 204 29.53 -25.72 -35.93
N GLY A 205 29.18 -25.84 -34.64
CA GLY A 205 30.04 -26.46 -33.63
C GLY A 205 29.78 -25.91 -32.23
N GLN A 206 30.79 -25.97 -31.36
CA GLN A 206 30.78 -25.36 -30.04
C GLN A 206 32.01 -24.45 -29.84
N THR A 207 31.89 -23.41 -29.02
CA THR A 207 32.99 -22.50 -28.70
C THR A 207 34.09 -23.15 -27.84
N PRO A 208 35.37 -22.78 -27.99
CA PRO A 208 35.92 -21.93 -29.05
C PRO A 208 35.86 -22.61 -30.44
N LEU A 209 35.47 -21.86 -31.47
CA LEU A 209 35.24 -22.35 -32.82
C LEU A 209 35.92 -21.46 -33.86
N SER A 210 36.74 -22.07 -34.73
CA SER A 210 37.33 -21.45 -35.92
C SER A 210 36.63 -21.95 -37.18
N LEU A 211 36.26 -21.05 -38.08
CA LEU A 211 35.57 -21.38 -39.33
C LEU A 211 36.22 -20.68 -40.53
N ASP A 212 36.81 -21.46 -41.43
CA ASP A 212 37.22 -20.96 -42.75
C ASP A 212 35.99 -20.62 -43.59
N ARG A 213 35.94 -19.37 -44.06
CA ARG A 213 34.81 -18.84 -44.82
C ARG A 213 35.26 -17.92 -45.95
N GLU A 214 34.42 -17.83 -46.97
CA GLU A 214 34.59 -16.87 -48.05
C GLU A 214 34.05 -15.49 -47.60
N GLY A 215 34.40 -14.43 -48.32
CA GLY A 215 33.93 -13.09 -48.02
C GLY A 215 32.40 -13.01 -48.03
N GLY A 216 31.83 -12.30 -47.06
CA GLY A 216 30.39 -12.20 -46.89
C GLY A 216 29.97 -11.88 -45.47
N GLU A 217 28.67 -11.78 -45.25
CA GLU A 217 28.06 -11.58 -43.93
C GLU A 217 27.49 -12.89 -43.40
N TYR A 218 27.72 -13.15 -42.11
CA TYR A 218 27.34 -14.37 -41.43
C TYR A 218 26.57 -14.05 -40.16
N THR A 219 25.31 -14.45 -40.09
CA THR A 219 24.54 -14.38 -38.84
C THR A 219 24.90 -15.56 -37.97
N VAL A 220 25.42 -15.27 -36.78
CA VAL A 220 25.86 -16.25 -35.79
C VAL A 220 24.90 -16.22 -34.61
N THR A 221 24.44 -17.38 -34.16
CA THR A 221 23.72 -17.52 -32.90
C THR A 221 24.50 -18.43 -31.96
N VAL A 222 24.77 -17.94 -30.75
CA VAL A 222 25.51 -18.64 -29.71
C VAL A 222 24.57 -18.94 -28.55
N GLU A 223 24.43 -20.21 -28.21
CA GLU A 223 23.48 -20.71 -27.22
C GLU A 223 24.16 -21.70 -26.26
N LYS A 224 23.87 -21.57 -24.97
CA LYS A 224 24.28 -22.54 -23.96
C LYS A 224 23.15 -22.76 -22.96
N THR A 225 22.89 -24.02 -22.62
CA THR A 225 21.86 -24.39 -21.66
C THR A 225 22.03 -23.63 -20.35
N GLY A 226 20.96 -22.96 -19.90
CA GLY A 226 20.97 -22.14 -18.68
C GLY A 226 21.46 -20.70 -18.89
N TYR A 227 21.79 -20.28 -20.11
CA TYR A 227 22.26 -18.93 -20.43
C TYR A 227 21.38 -18.26 -21.49
N GLN A 228 21.41 -16.93 -21.56
CA GLN A 228 20.72 -16.17 -22.61
C GLN A 228 21.35 -16.42 -23.99
N VAL A 229 20.51 -16.55 -25.01
CA VAL A 229 20.93 -16.72 -26.40
C VAL A 229 21.40 -15.38 -26.97
N VAL A 230 22.54 -15.38 -27.66
CA VAL A 230 23.11 -14.20 -28.32
C VAL A 230 23.08 -14.39 -29.83
N SER A 231 22.69 -13.36 -30.58
CA SER A 231 22.76 -13.33 -32.05
C SER A 231 23.56 -12.11 -32.52
N ASP A 232 24.50 -12.32 -33.43
CA ASP A 232 25.39 -11.30 -34.01
C ASP A 232 25.54 -11.52 -35.52
N THR A 233 25.93 -10.48 -36.26
CA THR A 233 26.28 -10.57 -37.68
C THR A 233 27.75 -10.20 -37.87
N ILE A 234 28.54 -11.14 -38.40
CA ILE A 234 29.97 -10.99 -38.64
C ILE A 234 30.21 -10.82 -40.14
N ALA A 235 30.85 -9.72 -40.53
CA ALA A 235 31.30 -9.49 -41.91
C ALA A 235 32.77 -9.94 -42.08
N LEU A 236 33.02 -10.82 -43.06
CA LEU A 236 34.36 -11.19 -43.51
C LEU A 236 34.67 -10.44 -44.81
N THR A 237 35.66 -9.56 -44.75
CA THR A 237 35.94 -8.61 -45.84
C THR A 237 37.43 -8.56 -46.17
N ALA A 238 37.79 -7.97 -47.31
CA ALA A 238 39.19 -7.82 -47.72
C ALA A 238 40.05 -7.10 -46.67
N SER A 239 39.47 -6.16 -45.91
CA SER A 239 40.11 -5.40 -44.83
C SER A 239 40.06 -6.08 -43.45
N GLN A 240 39.24 -7.12 -43.29
CA GLN A 240 39.07 -7.84 -42.02
C GLN A 240 38.86 -9.33 -42.33
N ARG A 241 39.98 -10.06 -42.44
CA ARG A 241 40.01 -11.48 -42.84
C ARG A 241 39.94 -12.44 -41.65
N ASP A 242 40.17 -11.95 -40.45
CA ASP A 242 40.25 -12.69 -39.20
C ASP A 242 39.34 -12.08 -38.11
N PRO A 243 38.04 -11.86 -38.37
CA PRO A 243 37.16 -11.30 -37.36
C PRO A 243 37.03 -12.24 -36.15
N GLN A 244 37.44 -11.73 -34.99
CA GLN A 244 37.29 -12.41 -33.70
C GLN A 244 36.04 -11.91 -32.96
N ARG A 245 35.31 -12.83 -32.34
CA ARG A 245 34.19 -12.54 -31.43
C ARG A 245 34.34 -13.34 -30.16
N ASN A 246 34.19 -12.69 -29.01
CA ASN A 246 34.14 -13.34 -27.71
C ASN A 246 32.84 -12.95 -27.01
N TYR A 247 31.92 -13.91 -26.88
CA TYR A 247 30.60 -13.68 -26.31
C TYR A 247 30.57 -14.00 -24.81
N HIS A 248 30.26 -13.01 -23.99
CA HIS A 248 29.98 -13.23 -22.57
C HIS A 248 28.49 -13.54 -22.39
N LEU A 249 28.16 -14.82 -22.22
CA LEU A 249 26.78 -15.27 -22.07
C LEU A 249 26.28 -14.97 -20.65
N GLN A 250 25.13 -14.29 -20.55
CA GLN A 250 24.53 -14.01 -19.26
C GLN A 250 23.78 -15.25 -18.73
N PRO A 251 24.04 -15.72 -17.50
CA PRO A 251 23.31 -16.85 -16.93
C PRO A 251 21.85 -16.48 -16.70
N LEU A 252 20.95 -17.45 -16.90
CA LEU A 252 19.56 -17.35 -16.48
C LEU A 252 19.49 -17.53 -14.97
N GLN A 253 18.64 -16.74 -14.32
CA GLN A 253 18.40 -16.88 -12.88
C GLN A 253 17.79 -18.24 -12.55
N ALA A 254 18.23 -18.82 -11.43
CA ALA A 254 17.63 -20.05 -10.90
C ALA A 254 16.29 -19.71 -10.20
N THR A 255 15.35 -20.64 -10.20
CA THR A 255 14.03 -20.46 -9.57
C THR A 255 13.88 -21.39 -8.37
N VAL A 256 13.54 -20.83 -7.21
CA VAL A 256 13.30 -21.59 -5.98
C VAL A 256 11.84 -21.47 -5.57
N THR A 257 11.18 -22.62 -5.47
CA THR A 257 9.84 -22.73 -4.87
C THR A 257 9.99 -23.14 -3.42
N VAL A 258 9.46 -22.35 -2.49
CA VAL A 258 9.52 -22.63 -1.05
C VAL A 258 8.16 -23.09 -0.54
N ASN A 259 8.15 -24.27 0.08
CA ASN A 259 7.01 -24.80 0.82
C ASN A 259 7.32 -24.74 2.32
N ALA A 260 6.36 -24.31 3.12
CA ALA A 260 6.57 -24.22 4.56
C ALA A 260 5.36 -24.69 5.38
N THR A 261 5.67 -25.45 6.42
CA THR A 261 4.70 -25.94 7.40
C THR A 261 5.14 -25.46 8.79
N PRO A 262 4.33 -24.65 9.48
CA PRO A 262 3.09 -24.00 9.03
C PRO A 262 3.33 -22.92 7.95
N ALA A 263 2.32 -22.68 7.12
CA ALA A 263 2.30 -21.59 6.13
C ALA A 263 2.07 -20.20 6.78
N GLY A 264 2.26 -19.13 6.01
CA GLY A 264 1.99 -17.74 6.42
C GLY A 264 3.08 -17.05 7.23
N GLY A 265 4.27 -17.64 7.33
CA GLY A 265 5.50 -16.97 7.81
C GLY A 265 6.19 -16.13 6.73
N ALA A 266 7.17 -15.34 7.15
CA ALA A 266 8.03 -14.54 6.30
C ALA A 266 9.19 -15.38 5.74
N LEU A 267 9.35 -15.36 4.42
CA LEU A 267 10.52 -15.89 3.72
C LEU A 267 11.49 -14.75 3.45
N LEU A 268 12.76 -14.94 3.80
CA LEU A 268 13.85 -14.02 3.49
C LEU A 268 14.91 -14.73 2.66
N VAL A 269 15.43 -14.04 1.66
CA VAL A 269 16.60 -14.45 0.89
C VAL A 269 17.70 -13.42 1.11
N ASN A 270 18.84 -13.86 1.63
CA ASN A 270 19.97 -13.00 2.00
C ASN A 270 19.56 -11.82 2.91
N GLY A 271 18.59 -12.05 3.80
CA GLY A 271 18.05 -11.04 4.71
C GLY A 271 16.94 -10.15 4.14
N THR A 272 16.63 -10.26 2.83
CA THR A 272 15.58 -9.48 2.18
C THR A 272 14.27 -10.27 2.11
N PRO A 273 13.11 -9.72 2.53
CA PRO A 273 11.83 -10.39 2.42
C PRO A 273 11.42 -10.65 0.96
N VAL A 274 10.95 -11.86 0.65
CA VAL A 274 10.52 -12.27 -0.69
C VAL A 274 9.28 -13.17 -0.63
N THR A 275 8.61 -13.35 -1.77
CA THR A 275 7.53 -14.32 -1.96
C THR A 275 8.00 -15.51 -2.78
N SER A 276 7.42 -16.70 -2.54
CA SER A 276 7.67 -17.89 -3.35
C SER A 276 6.69 -17.97 -4.53
N PRO A 277 7.13 -18.39 -5.73
CA PRO A 277 8.51 -18.72 -6.11
C PRO A 277 9.40 -17.47 -6.22
N VAL A 278 10.70 -17.63 -5.98
CA VAL A 278 11.70 -16.54 -6.04
C VAL A 278 12.82 -16.89 -7.01
N SER A 279 13.24 -15.91 -7.81
CA SER A 279 14.42 -16.04 -8.69
C SER A 279 15.67 -15.56 -7.96
N ILE A 280 16.75 -16.33 -8.06
CA ILE A 280 18.06 -16.00 -7.48
C ILE A 280 19.14 -16.01 -8.55
N ASP A 281 20.20 -15.25 -8.32
CA ASP A 281 21.37 -15.27 -9.19
C ASP A 281 22.01 -16.67 -9.15
N ALA A 282 22.28 -17.19 -10.34
CA ALA A 282 22.91 -18.49 -10.50
C ALA A 282 24.37 -18.47 -9.99
N ASP A 283 24.87 -19.65 -9.64
CA ASP A 283 26.24 -19.90 -9.18
C ASP A 283 26.67 -19.07 -7.96
N THR A 284 25.69 -18.48 -7.25
CA THR A 284 25.89 -17.68 -6.04
C THR A 284 25.12 -18.31 -4.88
N ALA A 285 25.80 -18.45 -3.73
CA ALA A 285 25.16 -18.98 -2.53
C ALA A 285 24.09 -18.00 -2.00
N ALA A 286 22.84 -18.47 -1.94
CA ALA A 286 21.70 -17.73 -1.39
C ALA A 286 21.23 -18.38 -0.08
N GLN A 287 21.15 -17.58 0.99
CA GLN A 287 20.63 -18.02 2.29
C GLN A 287 19.12 -17.75 2.34
N PHE A 288 18.35 -18.83 2.43
CA PHE A 288 16.92 -18.82 2.66
C PHE A 288 16.63 -18.95 4.15
N ARG A 289 15.91 -18.00 4.73
CA ARG A 289 15.41 -18.06 6.11
C ARG A 289 13.90 -18.01 6.11
N TYR A 290 13.26 -18.95 6.79
CA TYR A 290 11.82 -18.92 7.01
C TYR A 290 11.53 -18.69 8.49
N ALA A 291 10.75 -17.66 8.79
CA ALA A 291 10.43 -17.25 10.15
C ALA A 291 8.92 -17.02 10.30
N LYS A 292 8.34 -17.53 11.39
CA LYS A 292 6.93 -17.31 11.72
C LYS A 292 6.80 -17.07 13.22
N PRO A 293 6.05 -16.04 13.68
CA PRO A 293 5.83 -15.80 15.10
C PRO A 293 5.32 -17.05 15.83
N GLY A 294 5.90 -17.35 16.99
CA GLY A 294 5.61 -18.54 17.79
C GLY A 294 6.31 -19.83 17.32
N TYR A 295 7.22 -19.75 16.34
CA TYR A 295 7.98 -20.88 15.82
C TYR A 295 9.46 -20.53 15.71
N LEU A 296 10.32 -21.52 15.91
CA LEU A 296 11.76 -21.39 15.69
C LEU A 296 12.03 -21.19 14.20
N SER A 297 12.72 -20.11 13.85
CA SER A 297 13.09 -19.87 12.45
C SER A 297 14.14 -20.86 11.97
N GLU A 298 14.02 -21.33 10.74
CA GLU A 298 15.02 -22.19 10.09
C GLU A 298 15.74 -21.43 8.97
N SER A 299 16.98 -21.81 8.69
CA SER A 299 17.77 -21.25 7.60
C SER A 299 18.46 -22.36 6.82
N ARG A 300 18.55 -22.21 5.50
CA ARG A 300 19.22 -23.12 4.57
C ARG A 300 19.95 -22.31 3.52
N THR A 301 21.10 -22.77 3.08
CA THR A 301 21.85 -22.13 1.99
C THR A 301 21.79 -23.03 0.76
N LEU A 302 21.45 -22.45 -0.39
CA LEU A 302 21.45 -23.13 -1.68
C LEU A 302 22.43 -22.42 -2.62
N ASN A 303 23.05 -23.18 -3.52
CA ASN A 303 23.83 -22.67 -4.64
C ASN A 303 23.35 -23.42 -5.88
N LEU A 304 22.65 -22.72 -6.77
CA LEU A 304 21.97 -23.32 -7.93
C LEU A 304 22.62 -22.89 -9.23
N GLY A 305 22.68 -23.82 -10.18
CA GLY A 305 23.20 -23.54 -11.51
C GLY A 305 22.28 -22.66 -12.35
N PRO A 306 22.78 -22.14 -13.49
CA PRO A 306 22.01 -21.27 -14.37
C PRO A 306 20.72 -21.92 -14.89
N GLY A 307 19.58 -21.25 -14.67
CA GLY A 307 18.25 -21.73 -15.05
C GLY A 307 17.72 -22.94 -14.25
N GLU A 308 18.42 -23.39 -13.21
CA GLU A 308 17.99 -24.52 -12.39
C GLU A 308 16.72 -24.18 -11.60
N THR A 309 15.85 -25.17 -11.37
CA THR A 309 14.66 -25.04 -10.53
C THR A 309 14.71 -26.01 -9.37
N GLN A 310 14.56 -25.53 -8.13
CA GLN A 310 14.53 -26.37 -6.93
C GLN A 310 13.33 -26.06 -6.03
N THR A 311 12.83 -27.09 -5.33
CA THR A 311 11.88 -26.91 -4.23
C THR A 311 12.57 -27.04 -2.88
N LEU A 312 12.37 -26.05 -2.00
CA LEU A 312 12.88 -26.02 -0.63
C LEU A 312 11.74 -26.13 0.38
N SER A 313 11.85 -27.03 1.36
CA SER A 313 10.82 -27.23 2.37
C SER A 313 11.29 -26.86 3.77
N PHE A 314 10.52 -26.03 4.49
CA PHE A 314 10.72 -25.69 5.90
C PHE A 314 9.63 -26.29 6.78
N ALA A 315 10.00 -26.92 7.89
CA ALA A 315 9.07 -27.53 8.83
C ALA A 315 9.32 -26.99 10.24
N LEU A 316 8.81 -25.79 10.52
CA LEU A 316 9.16 -25.08 11.75
C LEU A 316 8.55 -25.75 12.98
N LYS A 317 9.37 -25.90 14.03
CA LYS A 317 8.93 -26.33 15.36
C LYS A 317 8.37 -25.13 16.15
N LYS A 318 7.33 -25.36 16.95
CA LYS A 318 6.81 -24.33 17.87
C LYS A 318 7.89 -23.91 18.84
N GLU A 319 8.08 -22.61 19.00
CA GLU A 319 8.93 -22.07 20.06
C GLU A 319 8.11 -22.03 21.35
N MET A 320 8.59 -22.71 22.39
CA MET A 320 7.90 -22.82 23.68
C MET A 320 8.73 -22.11 24.76
N GLY A 321 8.08 -21.24 25.54
CA GLY A 321 8.70 -20.49 26.63
C GLY A 321 8.04 -20.76 27.96
N SER A 322 8.82 -20.67 29.04
CA SER A 322 8.33 -20.86 30.41
C SER A 322 7.77 -19.54 30.97
N VAL A 323 6.56 -19.57 31.51
CA VAL A 323 5.94 -18.43 32.21
C VAL A 323 5.59 -18.84 33.63
N ARG A 324 6.17 -18.14 34.62
CA ARG A 324 5.87 -18.29 36.04
C ARG A 324 4.95 -17.16 36.49
N ILE A 325 3.78 -17.52 37.01
CA ILE A 325 2.72 -16.60 37.40
C ILE A 325 2.62 -16.65 38.92
N GLU A 326 2.85 -15.50 39.54
CA GLU A 326 2.81 -15.30 41.00
C GLU A 326 1.77 -14.23 41.32
N ALA A 327 1.08 -14.38 42.45
CA ALA A 327 0.17 -13.36 42.93
C ALA A 327 0.33 -13.12 44.43
N SER A 328 -0.03 -11.92 44.89
CA SER A 328 -0.02 -11.57 46.32
C SER A 328 -0.95 -12.44 47.16
N GLU A 329 -1.92 -13.09 46.52
CA GLU A 329 -2.94 -13.94 47.11
C GLU A 329 -3.14 -15.18 46.22
N GLN A 330 -3.45 -16.35 46.79
CA GLN A 330 -3.79 -17.52 45.99
C GLN A 330 -5.05 -17.25 45.13
N ALA A 331 -4.92 -17.40 43.82
CA ALA A 331 -5.92 -17.01 42.83
C ALA A 331 -5.93 -17.95 41.62
N SER A 332 -7.07 -18.07 40.93
CA SER A 332 -7.18 -18.86 39.71
C SER A 332 -6.57 -18.11 38.53
N VAL A 333 -5.96 -18.84 37.62
CA VAL A 333 -5.30 -18.35 36.42
C VAL A 333 -6.01 -18.91 35.20
N GLU A 334 -6.38 -18.01 34.29
CA GLU A 334 -6.87 -18.33 32.95
C GLU A 334 -5.85 -17.85 31.92
N VAL A 335 -5.65 -18.65 30.87
CA VAL A 335 -4.81 -18.31 29.72
C VAL A 335 -5.68 -18.38 28.47
N ASN A 336 -5.80 -17.26 27.75
CA ASN A 336 -6.69 -17.12 26.59
C ASN A 336 -8.14 -17.61 26.87
N GLY A 337 -8.63 -17.31 28.08
CA GLY A 337 -9.97 -17.72 28.55
C GLY A 337 -10.11 -19.16 29.03
N GLN A 338 -9.04 -19.97 28.97
CA GLN A 338 -9.06 -21.36 29.44
C GLN A 338 -8.44 -21.47 30.84
N PRO A 339 -9.11 -22.10 31.82
CA PRO A 339 -8.58 -22.25 33.17
C PRO A 339 -7.33 -23.16 33.19
N GLN A 340 -6.27 -22.73 33.87
CA GLN A 340 -5.00 -23.44 33.94
C GLN A 340 -4.64 -23.94 35.35
N GLY A 341 -5.25 -23.37 36.40
CA GLY A 341 -4.97 -23.72 37.80
C GLY A 341 -4.87 -22.49 38.68
N ASN A 342 -4.15 -22.59 39.80
CA ASN A 342 -4.03 -21.51 40.78
C ASN A 342 -2.57 -21.08 40.98
N THR A 343 -2.33 -19.81 41.34
CA THR A 343 -1.00 -19.28 41.66
C THR A 343 -0.40 -19.89 42.94
N PRO A 344 0.94 -20.05 43.03
CA PRO A 344 1.92 -19.86 41.96
C PRO A 344 1.84 -20.98 40.91
N LEU A 345 1.93 -20.62 39.64
CA LEU A 345 1.75 -21.54 38.50
C LEU A 345 2.84 -21.32 37.46
N THR A 346 3.49 -22.38 37.00
CA THR A 346 4.43 -22.33 35.87
C THR A 346 3.84 -23.05 34.67
N LEU A 347 3.77 -22.37 33.53
CA LEU A 347 3.23 -22.90 32.27
C LEU A 347 4.30 -22.89 31.19
N SER A 348 4.23 -23.86 30.28
CA SER A 348 4.95 -23.84 29.02
C SER A 348 4.00 -23.35 27.93
N LEU A 349 4.22 -22.13 27.45
CA LEU A 349 3.34 -21.45 26.50
C LEU A 349 4.11 -21.21 25.21
N GLN A 350 3.42 -21.29 24.08
CA GLN A 350 4.02 -20.94 22.79
C GLN A 350 4.44 -19.47 22.81
N ALA A 351 5.55 -19.12 22.15
CA ALA A 351 6.12 -17.77 22.07
C ALA A 351 5.26 -16.80 21.23
N LEU A 352 4.01 -16.63 21.63
CA LEU A 352 3.01 -15.73 21.08
C LEU A 352 2.47 -14.84 22.20
N PRO A 353 2.08 -13.59 21.90
CA PRO A 353 1.31 -12.77 22.83
C PRO A 353 0.11 -13.55 23.37
N THR A 354 0.05 -13.67 24.69
CA THR A 354 -0.90 -14.52 25.39
C THR A 354 -1.45 -13.74 26.59
N ASP A 355 -2.76 -13.71 26.72
CA ASP A 355 -3.42 -13.01 27.82
C ASP A 355 -3.56 -13.94 29.02
N ILE A 356 -3.02 -13.47 30.15
CA ILE A 356 -3.12 -14.12 31.45
C ILE A 356 -4.11 -13.32 32.27
N VAL A 357 -5.17 -13.98 32.73
CA VAL A 357 -6.15 -13.40 33.63
C VAL A 357 -6.04 -14.09 34.99
N VAL A 358 -5.79 -13.30 36.03
CA VAL A 358 -5.72 -13.76 37.41
C VAL A 358 -6.95 -13.28 38.15
N ARG A 359 -7.71 -14.21 38.74
CA ARG A 359 -9.00 -13.96 39.38
C ARG A 359 -9.04 -14.54 40.79
N LYS A 360 -9.62 -13.78 41.72
CA LYS A 360 -9.99 -14.25 43.05
C LYS A 360 -11.34 -13.64 43.45
N PRO A 361 -12.32 -14.42 43.92
CA PRO A 361 -13.59 -13.87 44.39
C PRO A 361 -13.39 -12.78 45.44
N GLY A 362 -14.07 -11.63 45.26
CA GLY A 362 -13.92 -10.44 46.12
C GLY A 362 -12.74 -9.53 45.78
N TYR A 363 -11.93 -9.88 44.78
CA TYR A 363 -10.81 -9.06 44.27
C TYR A 363 -11.09 -8.60 42.84
N ARG A 364 -10.48 -7.48 42.46
CA ARG A 364 -10.48 -7.02 41.08
C ARG A 364 -9.66 -7.97 40.23
N GLN A 365 -10.24 -8.47 39.15
CA GLN A 365 -9.52 -9.27 38.15
C GLN A 365 -8.36 -8.48 37.58
N VAL A 366 -7.23 -9.14 37.33
CA VAL A 366 -6.07 -8.54 36.65
C VAL A 366 -5.82 -9.31 35.37
N GLN A 367 -5.74 -8.61 34.25
CA GLN A 367 -5.38 -9.17 32.95
C GLN A 367 -4.04 -8.55 32.50
N GLN A 368 -3.10 -9.41 32.11
CA GLN A 368 -1.79 -8.99 31.61
C GLN A 368 -1.42 -9.83 30.38
N SER A 369 -0.95 -9.17 29.33
CA SER A 369 -0.43 -9.84 28.14
C SER A 369 1.06 -10.14 28.31
N VAL A 370 1.48 -11.36 27.96
CA VAL A 370 2.89 -11.78 27.99
C VAL A 370 3.25 -12.50 26.69
N THR A 371 4.47 -12.29 26.22
CA THR A 371 5.06 -13.09 25.14
C THR A 371 6.18 -13.94 25.73
N PRO A 372 5.98 -15.27 25.86
CA PRO A 372 7.02 -16.20 26.29
C PRO A 372 8.18 -16.26 25.29
N SER A 373 9.34 -16.73 25.73
CA SER A 373 10.50 -17.03 24.88
C SER A 373 11.16 -18.29 25.41
N GLN A 374 11.77 -19.08 24.52
CA GLN A 374 12.54 -20.26 24.92
C GLN A 374 13.81 -19.90 25.72
N ASP A 375 14.33 -18.69 25.55
CA ASP A 375 15.63 -18.27 26.11
C ASP A 375 15.56 -17.87 27.59
N SER A 376 14.36 -17.56 28.11
CA SER A 376 14.21 -17.11 29.50
C SER A 376 12.82 -17.37 30.05
N THR A 377 12.74 -17.69 31.36
CA THR A 377 11.46 -17.74 32.08
C THR A 377 10.92 -16.34 32.29
N LYS A 378 9.72 -16.06 31.77
CA LYS A 378 9.00 -14.82 32.07
C LYS A 378 8.27 -14.95 33.40
N ILE A 379 8.45 -13.97 34.30
CA ILE A 379 7.75 -13.93 35.58
C ILE A 379 6.66 -12.86 35.54
N VAL A 380 5.41 -13.26 35.74
CA VAL A 380 4.23 -12.40 35.83
C VAL A 380 3.83 -12.29 37.29
N ARG A 381 4.02 -11.12 37.89
CA ARG A 381 3.66 -10.85 39.29
C ARG A 381 2.41 -9.99 39.36
N VAL A 382 1.37 -10.50 40.02
CA VAL A 382 0.07 -9.85 40.13
C VAL A 382 -0.23 -9.50 41.58
N GLU A 383 -0.39 -8.21 41.87
CA GLU A 383 -0.97 -7.78 43.14
C GLU A 383 -2.50 -7.72 43.02
N LEU A 384 -3.19 -8.58 43.76
CA LEU A 384 -4.64 -8.61 43.80
C LEU A 384 -5.16 -7.67 44.88
N LEU A 385 -5.92 -6.66 44.46
CA LEU A 385 -6.62 -5.76 45.37
C LEU A 385 -8.14 -5.98 45.32
N ARG A 386 -8.79 -5.78 46.46
CA ARG A 386 -10.25 -5.61 46.52
C ARG A 386 -10.66 -4.36 45.77
N GLU A 387 -11.88 -4.32 45.25
CA GLU A 387 -12.39 -3.19 44.46
C GLU A 387 -12.29 -1.87 45.24
N PHE A 388 -12.57 -1.90 46.54
CA PHE A 388 -12.39 -0.79 47.47
C PHE A 388 -10.95 -0.23 47.48
N ASP A 389 -9.95 -1.09 47.68
CA ASP A 389 -8.55 -0.66 47.78
C ASP A 389 -7.99 -0.23 46.42
N ALA A 390 -8.40 -0.92 45.34
CA ALA A 390 -8.02 -0.57 43.99
C ALA A 390 -8.52 0.83 43.58
N ARG A 391 -9.79 1.16 43.84
CA ARG A 391 -10.35 2.50 43.58
C ARG A 391 -9.63 3.59 44.36
N ARG A 392 -9.34 3.35 45.63
CA ARG A 392 -8.61 4.31 46.47
C ARG A 392 -7.20 4.57 45.96
N ARG A 393 -6.49 3.51 45.54
CA ARG A 393 -5.15 3.63 44.95
C ARG A 393 -5.17 4.40 43.63
N GLU A 394 -6.23 4.23 42.84
CA GLU A 394 -6.42 4.92 41.55
C GLU A 394 -7.05 6.31 41.67
N GLY A 395 -7.39 6.78 42.88
CA GLY A 395 -8.11 8.05 43.08
C GLY A 395 -9.55 8.05 42.53
N LYS A 396 -10.14 6.88 42.27
CA LYS A 396 -11.52 6.75 41.78
C LYS A 396 -12.51 6.82 42.93
N PRO A 397 -13.71 7.41 42.72
CA PRO A 397 -14.76 7.40 43.73
C PRO A 397 -15.17 5.96 44.05
N LEU A 398 -15.48 5.73 45.33
CA LEU A 398 -16.07 4.48 45.82
C LEU A 398 -17.42 4.22 45.13
N PHE A 399 -17.84 2.96 45.08
CA PHE A 399 -19.11 2.60 44.44
C PHE A 399 -20.28 3.27 45.14
N VAL A 400 -20.25 3.33 46.48
CA VAL A 400 -21.23 4.05 47.30
C VAL A 400 -21.35 5.52 46.89
N SER A 401 -20.23 6.19 46.59
CA SER A 401 -20.22 7.57 46.13
C SER A 401 -20.75 7.71 44.70
N GLY A 402 -20.51 6.72 43.84
CA GLY A 402 -21.08 6.65 42.50
C GLY A 402 -22.60 6.53 42.48
N LEU A 403 -23.22 6.03 43.57
CA LEU A 403 -24.67 6.02 43.78
C LEU A 403 -25.21 7.32 44.42
N GLY A 404 -24.35 8.33 44.62
CA GLY A 404 -24.72 9.55 45.33
C GLY A 404 -24.91 9.36 46.84
N ILE A 405 -24.50 8.23 47.42
CA ILE A 405 -24.56 8.01 48.86
C ILE A 405 -23.36 8.70 49.50
N GLN A 406 -23.61 9.85 50.13
CA GLN A 406 -22.60 10.58 50.88
C GLN A 406 -22.37 9.93 52.25
N MET A 407 -21.15 9.47 52.51
CA MET A 407 -20.75 8.91 53.79
C MET A 407 -19.99 9.95 54.63
N ILE A 408 -20.38 10.14 55.89
CA ILE A 408 -19.74 11.04 56.84
C ILE A 408 -18.95 10.23 57.85
N ARG A 409 -17.66 10.56 58.01
CA ARG A 409 -16.81 9.96 59.04
C ARG A 409 -17.16 10.52 60.42
N VAL A 410 -17.44 9.63 61.35
CA VAL A 410 -17.70 9.90 62.75
C VAL A 410 -16.51 9.42 63.57
N LYS A 411 -15.96 10.31 64.39
CA LYS A 411 -14.99 9.97 65.44
C LYS A 411 -15.74 10.01 66.77
N PRO A 412 -16.32 8.88 67.19
CA PRO A 412 -17.14 8.87 68.39
C PRO A 412 -16.29 9.04 69.64
N LYS A 413 -16.95 9.43 70.73
CA LYS A 413 -16.41 9.41 72.09
C LYS A 413 -17.42 8.71 72.99
N ALA A 414 -16.97 8.20 74.12
CA ALA A 414 -17.85 7.56 75.08
C ALA A 414 -19.02 8.49 75.46
N PHE A 415 -20.21 7.92 75.56
CA PHE A 415 -21.43 8.64 75.95
C PHE A 415 -22.46 7.71 76.56
N THR A 416 -23.41 8.31 77.28
CA THR A 416 -24.56 7.58 77.82
C THR A 416 -25.74 7.74 76.86
N MET A 417 -26.13 6.65 76.19
CA MET A 417 -27.37 6.61 75.39
C MET A 417 -28.57 6.37 76.29
N GLY A 418 -29.79 6.63 75.81
CA GLY A 418 -31.03 6.54 76.56
C GLY A 418 -31.42 7.85 77.26
N SER A 419 -32.52 7.80 78.00
CA SER A 419 -33.13 8.96 78.66
C SER A 419 -32.84 8.95 80.16
N PRO A 420 -32.47 10.08 80.79
CA PRO A 420 -32.23 10.11 82.24
C PRO A 420 -33.52 9.85 83.04
N ASP A 421 -33.38 9.34 84.27
CA ASP A 421 -34.52 8.97 85.14
C ASP A 421 -35.43 10.17 85.46
N ASN A 422 -34.90 11.39 85.41
CA ASN A 422 -35.63 12.63 85.68
C ASN A 422 -36.27 13.28 84.44
N ASP A 423 -36.17 12.68 83.24
CA ASP A 423 -36.91 13.15 82.06
C ASP A 423 -38.39 12.76 82.20
N SER A 424 -39.27 13.76 82.32
CA SER A 424 -40.71 13.59 82.52
C SER A 424 -41.43 12.86 81.38
N ASP A 425 -40.85 12.82 80.18
CA ASP A 425 -41.40 12.14 79.02
C ASP A 425 -40.77 10.77 78.74
N ARG A 426 -39.80 10.34 79.57
CA ARG A 426 -39.11 9.07 79.45
C ARG A 426 -40.11 7.90 79.42
N LYS A 427 -39.91 6.98 78.47
CA LYS A 427 -40.58 5.67 78.46
C LYS A 427 -39.80 4.65 79.27
N SER A 428 -40.50 3.60 79.72
CA SER A 428 -39.90 2.52 80.53
C SER A 428 -38.76 1.77 79.83
N ASN A 429 -38.71 1.78 78.50
CA ASN A 429 -37.71 1.09 77.68
C ASN A 429 -36.48 1.95 77.33
N GLU A 430 -36.43 3.22 77.72
CA GLU A 430 -35.37 4.19 77.39
C GLU A 430 -34.26 4.23 78.48
N HIS A 431 -33.79 3.07 78.91
CA HIS A 431 -32.76 2.94 79.94
C HIS A 431 -31.43 3.59 79.53
N GLN A 432 -30.72 4.18 80.50
CA GLN A 432 -29.39 4.72 80.27
C GLN A 432 -28.34 3.61 80.14
N VAL A 433 -27.49 3.71 79.12
CA VAL A 433 -26.40 2.76 78.86
C VAL A 433 -25.12 3.52 78.55
N ASP A 434 -24.07 3.24 79.30
CA ASP A 434 -22.73 3.76 79.03
C ASP A 434 -22.10 2.98 77.87
N VAL A 435 -21.86 3.68 76.76
CA VAL A 435 -21.28 3.10 75.55
C VAL A 435 -19.93 3.74 75.25
N ASP A 436 -18.95 2.90 74.92
CA ASP A 436 -17.65 3.27 74.37
C ASP A 436 -17.51 2.75 72.93
N PHE A 437 -16.62 3.36 72.17
CA PHE A 437 -16.39 3.06 70.77
C PHE A 437 -14.91 2.85 70.53
N SER A 438 -14.53 1.62 70.15
CA SER A 438 -13.11 1.28 69.93
C SER A 438 -12.56 1.84 68.62
N ARG A 439 -13.44 2.25 67.70
CA ARG A 439 -13.08 2.65 66.34
C ARG A 439 -13.99 3.72 65.78
N PRO A 440 -13.47 4.61 64.91
CA PRO A 440 -14.32 5.48 64.09
C PRO A 440 -15.19 4.66 63.14
N PHE A 441 -16.26 5.29 62.66
CA PHE A 441 -17.15 4.68 61.68
C PHE A 441 -17.62 5.73 60.68
N TRP A 442 -18.21 5.28 59.58
CA TRP A 442 -18.83 6.12 58.57
C TRP A 442 -20.33 5.85 58.57
N VAL A 443 -21.17 6.86 58.43
CA VAL A 443 -22.63 6.73 58.30
C VAL A 443 -23.09 7.53 57.09
N SER A 444 -24.11 7.06 56.36
CA SER A 444 -24.71 7.85 55.30
C SER A 444 -25.34 9.13 55.87
N ALA A 445 -25.11 10.24 55.17
CA ALA A 445 -25.60 11.57 55.57
C ALA A 445 -27.14 11.61 55.64
N HIS A 446 -27.79 10.86 54.75
CA HIS A 446 -29.24 10.74 54.58
C HIS A 446 -29.68 9.29 54.81
N GLU A 447 -30.98 9.06 54.96
CA GLU A 447 -31.58 7.76 54.71
C GLU A 447 -31.29 7.30 53.28
N ILE A 448 -31.32 5.98 53.07
CA ILE A 448 -31.18 5.41 51.73
C ILE A 448 -32.41 5.76 50.90
N THR A 449 -32.20 6.32 49.72
CA THR A 449 -33.30 6.70 48.82
C THR A 449 -33.85 5.52 48.03
N GLU A 450 -35.06 5.67 47.51
CA GLU A 450 -35.65 4.70 46.57
C GLU A 450 -34.74 4.44 45.36
N ALA A 451 -34.14 5.48 44.78
CA ALA A 451 -33.22 5.35 43.65
C ALA A 451 -31.97 4.51 44.00
N GLN A 452 -31.40 4.75 45.19
CA GLN A 452 -30.23 4.00 45.67
C GLN A 452 -30.58 2.54 45.95
N TYR A 453 -31.72 2.28 46.58
CA TYR A 453 -32.19 0.92 46.85
C TYR A 453 -32.56 0.16 45.56
N ASN A 454 -33.21 0.81 44.60
CA ASN A 454 -33.53 0.21 43.30
C ASN A 454 -32.29 -0.29 42.54
N ALA A 455 -31.16 0.41 42.69
CA ALA A 455 -29.89 -0.03 42.10
C ALA A 455 -29.45 -1.42 42.61
N SER A 456 -29.76 -1.80 43.86
CA SER A 456 -29.47 -3.14 44.36
C SER A 456 -30.39 -4.22 43.78
N LEU A 457 -31.56 -3.82 43.30
CA LEU A 457 -32.53 -4.69 42.63
C LEU A 457 -32.29 -4.76 41.11
N GLY A 458 -31.26 -4.09 40.60
CA GLY A 458 -30.98 -3.99 39.16
C GLY A 458 -32.01 -3.13 38.40
N LYS A 459 -32.78 -2.29 39.11
CA LYS A 459 -33.75 -1.37 38.53
C LYS A 459 -33.13 0.02 38.36
N ALA A 460 -33.37 0.65 37.21
CA ALA A 460 -32.96 2.02 36.96
C ALA A 460 -34.00 3.03 37.49
N GLY A 461 -33.54 4.19 37.98
CA GLY A 461 -34.40 5.25 38.47
C GLY A 461 -34.98 5.01 39.87
N GLY A 462 -35.89 5.88 40.27
CA GLY A 462 -36.43 6.01 41.63
C GLY A 462 -36.42 7.47 42.06
N SER A 463 -37.18 7.81 43.11
CA SER A 463 -37.20 9.16 43.64
C SER A 463 -36.04 9.40 44.62
N THR A 464 -35.90 10.65 45.06
CA THR A 464 -35.03 11.05 46.17
C THR A 464 -35.74 10.94 47.54
N LEU A 465 -36.95 10.36 47.60
CA LEU A 465 -37.59 10.00 48.86
C LEU A 465 -36.81 8.87 49.55
N PRO A 466 -36.81 8.81 50.90
CA PRO A 466 -36.26 7.68 51.61
C PRO A 466 -37.03 6.41 51.23
N VAL A 467 -36.33 5.29 51.02
CA VAL A 467 -36.98 4.00 50.81
C VAL A 467 -37.63 3.55 52.12
N THR A 468 -38.94 3.32 52.11
CA THR A 468 -39.69 2.80 53.26
C THR A 468 -40.46 1.54 52.87
N GLY A 469 -41.14 0.91 53.83
CA GLY A 469 -41.85 -0.36 53.59
C GLY A 469 -40.91 -1.54 53.35
N VAL A 470 -39.63 -1.40 53.70
CA VAL A 470 -38.61 -2.45 53.62
C VAL A 470 -38.41 -3.13 54.98
N SER A 471 -38.20 -4.44 54.96
CA SER A 471 -37.89 -5.20 56.18
C SER A 471 -36.46 -4.94 56.66
N TRP A 472 -36.20 -5.22 57.93
CA TRP A 472 -34.85 -5.16 58.48
C TRP A 472 -33.87 -6.08 57.71
N GLU A 473 -34.31 -7.27 57.33
CA GLU A 473 -33.52 -8.21 56.53
C GLU A 473 -33.22 -7.66 55.13
N GLN A 474 -34.18 -7.01 54.50
CA GLN A 474 -33.97 -6.37 53.19
C GLN A 474 -32.94 -5.24 53.27
N ALA A 475 -32.98 -4.43 54.33
CA ALA A 475 -31.98 -3.39 54.59
C ALA A 475 -30.58 -3.99 54.85
N ALA A 476 -30.51 -5.10 55.59
CA ALA A 476 -29.26 -5.85 55.81
C ALA A 476 -28.70 -6.48 54.50
N VAL A 477 -29.58 -7.01 53.64
CA VAL A 477 -29.23 -7.51 52.30
C VAL A 477 -28.65 -6.37 51.45
N PHE A 478 -29.27 -5.19 51.45
CA PHE A 478 -28.75 -4.02 50.72
C PHE A 478 -27.34 -3.64 51.18
N ALA A 479 -27.09 -3.62 52.49
CA ALA A 479 -25.78 -3.32 53.04
C ALA A 479 -24.71 -4.37 52.64
N ASN A 480 -25.08 -5.65 52.64
CA ASN A 480 -24.21 -6.70 52.13
C ASN A 480 -23.94 -6.57 50.63
N TRP A 481 -24.96 -6.24 49.83
CA TRP A 481 -24.80 -5.99 48.39
C TRP A 481 -23.81 -4.85 48.11
N LEU A 482 -23.88 -3.74 48.85
CA LEU A 482 -22.89 -2.66 48.74
C LEU A 482 -21.48 -3.16 49.11
N SER A 483 -21.38 -4.00 50.14
CA SER A 483 -20.10 -4.59 50.56
C SER A 483 -19.49 -5.43 49.44
N GLU A 484 -20.30 -6.28 48.80
CA GLU A 484 -19.89 -7.14 47.70
C GLU A 484 -19.47 -6.33 46.46
N LYS A 485 -20.20 -5.26 46.13
CA LYS A 485 -19.84 -4.35 45.03
C LYS A 485 -18.49 -3.67 45.23
N GLU A 486 -18.08 -3.47 46.48
CA GLU A 486 -16.77 -2.90 46.82
C GLU A 486 -15.74 -3.97 47.21
N GLY A 487 -16.05 -5.26 47.10
CA GLY A 487 -15.16 -6.36 47.50
C GLY A 487 -14.85 -6.38 49.01
N LEU A 488 -15.67 -5.73 49.83
CA LEU A 488 -15.58 -5.75 51.29
C LEU A 488 -16.20 -7.03 51.85
N LEU A 489 -15.68 -7.50 52.98
CA LEU A 489 -16.30 -8.62 53.69
C LEU A 489 -17.70 -8.19 54.20
N PRO A 490 -18.78 -8.88 53.84
CA PRO A 490 -20.12 -8.53 54.30
C PRO A 490 -20.25 -8.68 55.82
N PHE A 491 -20.96 -7.74 56.45
CA PHE A 491 -21.15 -7.74 57.91
C PHE A 491 -22.15 -8.81 58.35
N TYR A 492 -23.26 -8.95 57.62
CA TYR A 492 -24.28 -9.94 57.93
C TYR A 492 -23.98 -11.28 57.28
N VAL A 493 -24.25 -12.38 57.99
CA VAL A 493 -24.23 -13.73 57.42
C VAL A 493 -25.65 -14.06 56.97
N ILE A 494 -25.88 -14.06 55.67
CA ILE A 494 -27.22 -14.29 55.10
C ILE A 494 -27.35 -15.75 54.67
N ARG A 495 -28.48 -16.37 55.01
CA ARG A 495 -28.88 -17.73 54.63
C ARG A 495 -30.34 -17.69 54.19
N GLN A 496 -30.62 -18.08 52.95
CA GLN A 496 -31.97 -18.09 52.38
C GLN A 496 -32.74 -16.76 52.59
N GLY A 497 -32.06 -15.63 52.39
CA GLY A 497 -32.65 -14.29 52.53
C GLY A 497 -32.81 -13.78 53.98
N ARG A 498 -32.40 -14.57 54.99
CA ARG A 498 -32.45 -14.18 56.40
C ARG A 498 -31.07 -14.00 56.99
N VAL A 499 -30.93 -13.08 57.94
CA VAL A 499 -29.69 -12.90 58.69
C VAL A 499 -29.57 -14.00 59.74
N ALA A 500 -28.59 -14.87 59.58
CA ALA A 500 -28.27 -15.98 60.48
C ALA A 500 -27.16 -15.62 61.49
N GLY A 501 -26.48 -14.50 61.31
CA GLY A 501 -25.41 -14.05 62.19
C GLY A 501 -24.72 -12.79 61.70
N VAL A 502 -23.69 -12.36 62.43
CA VAL A 502 -22.87 -11.17 62.11
C VAL A 502 -21.39 -11.49 62.17
N LYS A 503 -20.59 -10.68 61.49
CA LYS A 503 -19.12 -10.67 61.54
C LYS A 503 -18.66 -9.32 62.08
N PRO A 504 -18.54 -9.14 63.42
CA PRO A 504 -18.24 -7.84 64.02
C PRO A 504 -16.93 -7.18 63.55
N SER A 505 -15.95 -7.99 63.14
CA SER A 505 -14.68 -7.54 62.58
C SER A 505 -14.74 -7.15 61.10
N ALA A 506 -15.85 -7.44 60.41
CA ALA A 506 -16.03 -7.08 59.01
C ALA A 506 -16.22 -5.57 58.85
N ARG A 507 -15.65 -5.04 57.76
CA ARG A 507 -15.65 -3.60 57.46
C ARG A 507 -16.55 -3.23 56.29
N GLY A 508 -17.39 -4.18 55.87
CA GLY A 508 -18.49 -3.94 54.95
C GLY A 508 -19.54 -3.02 55.55
N TYR A 509 -20.48 -2.62 54.71
CA TYR A 509 -21.63 -1.83 55.11
C TYR A 509 -22.58 -2.66 55.98
N ARG A 510 -23.28 -1.97 56.87
CA ARG A 510 -24.28 -2.50 57.80
C ARG A 510 -25.28 -1.40 58.16
N LEU A 511 -26.29 -1.73 58.95
CA LEU A 511 -27.07 -0.72 59.66
C LEU A 511 -26.23 -0.13 60.81
N PRO A 512 -26.39 1.16 61.17
CA PRO A 512 -25.81 1.71 62.39
C PRO A 512 -26.34 0.94 63.61
N THR A 513 -25.55 0.86 64.69
CA THR A 513 -26.11 0.39 65.97
C THR A 513 -27.01 1.47 66.58
N GLU A 514 -27.88 1.09 67.51
CA GLU A 514 -28.70 2.05 68.26
C GLU A 514 -27.82 3.10 68.93
N ALA A 515 -26.70 2.68 69.51
CA ALA A 515 -25.74 3.57 70.14
C ALA A 515 -25.07 4.52 69.13
N GLU A 516 -24.70 4.04 67.94
CA GLU A 516 -24.12 4.89 66.90
C GLU A 516 -25.13 5.91 66.37
N TRP A 517 -26.37 5.46 66.11
CA TRP A 517 -27.46 6.32 65.65
C TRP A 517 -27.75 7.43 66.67
N GLU A 518 -27.87 7.05 67.95
CA GLU A 518 -28.18 8.01 68.99
C GLU A 518 -26.99 8.95 69.29
N PHE A 519 -25.75 8.47 69.15
CA PHE A 519 -24.56 9.32 69.24
C PHE A 519 -24.56 10.40 68.15
N ILE A 520 -24.86 10.04 66.89
CA ILE A 520 -24.90 11.03 65.80
C ILE A 520 -26.05 12.03 65.96
N ALA A 521 -27.19 11.58 66.50
CA ALA A 521 -28.34 12.42 66.79
C ALA A 521 -28.11 13.41 67.94
N ARG A 522 -27.42 12.98 69.02
CA ARG A 522 -27.38 13.73 70.29
C ARG A 522 -26.06 14.42 70.59
N LEU A 523 -24.93 13.88 70.14
CA LEU A 523 -23.61 14.28 70.66
C LEU A 523 -22.55 14.54 69.58
N ASN A 524 -22.67 13.98 68.39
CA ASN A 524 -21.67 14.19 67.34
C ASN A 524 -21.46 15.68 67.06
N ARG A 525 -20.20 16.12 67.14
CA ARG A 525 -19.76 17.53 67.03
C ARG A 525 -20.45 18.50 68.00
N ARG A 526 -21.01 18.02 69.12
CA ARG A 526 -21.59 18.82 70.20
C ARG A 526 -20.75 18.68 71.49
N ALA A 527 -20.84 19.69 72.36
CA ALA A 527 -20.14 19.68 73.64
C ALA A 527 -20.77 18.69 74.63
N ALA A 528 -22.11 18.62 74.66
CA ALA A 528 -22.90 17.75 75.53
C ALA A 528 -24.08 17.11 74.77
N PRO A 529 -24.64 15.98 75.26
CA PRO A 529 -25.80 15.32 74.64
C PRO A 529 -27.05 16.21 74.66
N THR A 530 -27.82 16.20 73.57
CA THR A 530 -29.08 16.94 73.47
C THR A 530 -30.30 16.03 73.65
N ARG A 531 -31.46 16.63 73.98
CA ARG A 531 -32.74 15.92 74.15
C ARG A 531 -33.39 15.60 72.80
N TYR A 532 -33.33 16.56 71.89
CA TYR A 532 -33.74 16.44 70.48
C TYR A 532 -32.51 16.57 69.58
N VAL A 533 -32.64 16.19 68.30
CA VAL A 533 -31.54 16.34 67.33
C VAL A 533 -31.13 17.81 67.20
N TRP A 534 -32.09 18.74 67.22
CA TRP A 534 -31.82 20.17 67.11
C TRP A 534 -31.29 20.84 68.38
N GLY A 535 -31.40 20.19 69.54
CA GLY A 535 -30.98 20.79 70.81
C GLY A 535 -31.79 20.33 72.02
N THR A 536 -31.81 21.19 73.05
CA THR A 536 -32.54 20.97 74.30
C THR A 536 -33.85 21.75 74.37
N GLN A 537 -34.14 22.57 73.36
CA GLN A 537 -35.34 23.40 73.30
C GLN A 537 -36.57 22.54 72.98
N GLU A 538 -37.63 22.67 73.78
CA GLU A 538 -38.92 21.99 73.62
C GLU A 538 -39.88 22.73 72.68
N THR A 539 -39.33 23.57 71.79
CA THR A 539 -40.09 24.32 70.80
C THR A 539 -39.58 23.97 69.42
N LEU A 540 -40.48 23.61 68.51
CA LEU A 540 -40.15 23.40 67.11
C LEU A 540 -39.87 24.74 66.42
N ARG A 541 -38.82 24.76 65.61
CA ARG A 541 -38.54 25.88 64.70
C ARG A 541 -39.30 25.66 63.40
N ASP A 542 -39.52 26.73 62.63
CA ASP A 542 -40.06 26.60 61.28
C ASP A 542 -39.20 25.63 60.44
N LYS A 543 -39.85 24.69 59.76
CA LYS A 543 -39.22 23.63 58.95
C LYS A 543 -38.04 22.94 59.67
N GLN A 544 -38.26 22.53 60.92
CA GLN A 544 -37.25 21.80 61.70
C GLN A 544 -36.99 20.40 61.11
N GLY A 545 -38.06 19.68 60.77
CA GLY A 545 -38.02 18.33 60.20
C GLY A 545 -39.41 17.94 59.67
N ASN A 546 -39.52 16.78 59.02
CA ASN A 546 -40.80 16.29 58.51
C ASN A 546 -41.54 15.47 59.58
N PHE A 547 -42.71 15.93 59.99
CA PHE A 547 -43.49 15.37 61.09
C PHE A 547 -44.98 15.29 60.74
N ALA A 548 -45.81 14.73 61.63
CA ALA A 548 -47.25 14.86 61.47
C ALA A 548 -47.65 16.29 61.86
N ASP A 549 -47.87 17.13 60.86
CA ASP A 549 -48.12 18.58 60.98
C ASP A 549 -49.59 18.94 60.68
N GLU A 550 -49.91 20.21 60.42
CA GLU A 550 -51.29 20.64 60.09
C GLU A 550 -51.87 19.96 58.84
N SER A 551 -51.05 19.35 57.97
CA SER A 551 -51.52 18.68 56.75
C SER A 551 -52.36 17.43 57.03
N VAL A 552 -52.17 16.77 58.19
CA VAL A 552 -52.93 15.58 58.63
C VAL A 552 -54.06 15.90 59.60
N LYS A 553 -54.45 17.19 59.69
CA LYS A 553 -55.57 17.61 60.53
C LYS A 553 -56.88 16.96 60.07
N GLY A 554 -57.51 16.24 61.00
CA GLY A 554 -58.76 15.53 60.73
C GLY A 554 -58.56 14.10 60.20
N THR A 555 -57.35 13.74 59.76
CA THR A 555 -57.00 12.36 59.39
C THR A 555 -56.26 11.62 60.51
N GLN A 556 -55.48 12.33 61.34
CA GLN A 556 -54.79 11.77 62.51
C GLN A 556 -55.13 12.51 63.81
N THR A 557 -55.26 11.76 64.92
CA THR A 557 -55.59 12.31 66.25
C THR A 557 -54.50 13.20 66.82
N PHE A 558 -53.23 12.82 66.62
CA PHE A 558 -52.08 13.56 67.14
C PHE A 558 -51.26 14.12 65.98
N TYR A 559 -51.16 15.45 65.94
CA TYR A 559 -50.32 16.21 65.02
C TYR A 559 -49.81 17.46 65.76
N LEU A 560 -48.75 18.05 65.23
CA LEU A 560 -48.12 19.25 65.78
C LEU A 560 -48.90 20.49 65.33
N ARG A 561 -49.79 20.95 66.21
CA ARG A 561 -50.60 22.16 65.96
C ARG A 561 -49.73 23.39 65.76
N GLY A 562 -50.04 24.19 64.75
CA GLY A 562 -49.31 25.40 64.40
C GLY A 562 -47.94 25.15 63.76
N TYR A 563 -47.62 23.91 63.40
CA TYR A 563 -46.43 23.55 62.65
C TYR A 563 -46.80 23.18 61.21
N ASN A 564 -45.98 23.57 60.25
CA ASN A 564 -46.12 23.19 58.85
C ASN A 564 -44.73 23.01 58.23
N ASP A 565 -44.41 21.80 57.79
CA ASP A 565 -43.13 21.49 57.16
C ASP A 565 -43.17 21.50 55.63
N GLY A 566 -44.38 21.63 55.06
CA GLY A 566 -44.64 21.68 53.62
C GLY A 566 -44.83 20.32 52.95
N PHE A 567 -44.82 19.22 53.71
CA PHE A 567 -44.95 17.86 53.17
C PHE A 567 -46.04 17.07 53.91
N ALA A 568 -47.06 16.61 53.18
CA ALA A 568 -48.12 15.79 53.78
C ALA A 568 -47.73 14.31 54.01
N ALA A 569 -46.56 13.91 53.50
CA ALA A 569 -46.04 12.55 53.55
C ALA A 569 -44.49 12.61 53.57
N LEU A 570 -43.80 11.57 53.08
CA LEU A 570 -42.35 11.59 52.91
C LEU A 570 -41.89 12.81 52.11
N ALA A 571 -40.78 13.40 52.56
CA ALA A 571 -40.07 14.46 51.86
C ALA A 571 -38.82 13.89 51.20
N PRO A 572 -38.34 14.47 50.08
CA PRO A 572 -37.03 14.16 49.54
C PRO A 572 -35.96 14.27 50.63
N VAL A 573 -35.04 13.31 50.70
CA VAL A 573 -33.98 13.37 51.71
C VAL A 573 -33.18 14.66 51.60
N GLY A 574 -32.82 15.26 52.73
CA GLY A 574 -32.09 16.52 52.78
C GLY A 574 -32.93 17.76 52.50
N SER A 575 -34.27 17.66 52.50
CA SER A 575 -35.16 18.82 52.37
C SER A 575 -35.06 19.78 53.57
N PHE A 576 -34.67 19.27 54.74
CA PHE A 576 -34.50 20.02 55.97
C PHE A 576 -33.02 20.30 56.25
N LYS A 577 -32.76 21.23 57.16
CA LYS A 577 -31.38 21.63 57.47
C LYS A 577 -30.65 20.49 58.18
N ALA A 578 -29.48 20.11 57.66
CA ALA A 578 -28.59 19.19 58.36
C ALA A 578 -28.24 19.66 59.77
N GLU A 579 -28.11 18.70 60.68
CA GLU A 579 -27.59 18.97 62.01
C GLU A 579 -26.07 19.25 61.99
N ARG A 580 -25.49 19.64 63.13
CA ARG A 580 -24.09 20.13 63.23
C ARG A 580 -23.03 19.13 62.74
N GLY A 581 -23.31 17.84 62.82
CA GLY A 581 -22.51 16.73 62.29
C GLY A 581 -22.60 16.54 60.78
N GLY A 582 -23.55 17.18 60.10
CA GLY A 582 -23.82 17.07 58.67
C GLY A 582 -24.84 15.99 58.30
N PHE A 583 -25.50 15.38 59.28
CA PHE A 583 -26.57 14.41 59.03
C PHE A 583 -27.91 15.11 58.81
N TYR A 584 -28.74 14.52 57.96
CA TYR A 584 -30.07 15.00 57.62
C TYR A 584 -31.13 14.05 58.16
N ASP A 585 -32.32 14.60 58.39
CA ASP A 585 -33.55 13.87 58.65
C ASP A 585 -33.51 12.93 59.88
N LEU A 586 -32.54 13.10 60.79
CA LEU A 586 -32.46 12.28 62.01
C LEU A 586 -33.62 12.52 62.97
N ASP A 587 -34.26 13.69 62.91
CA ASP A 587 -35.40 14.02 63.76
C ASP A 587 -36.73 13.53 63.18
N GLY A 588 -36.91 13.47 61.86
CA GLY A 588 -38.20 13.19 61.20
C GLY A 588 -38.07 12.54 59.82
N ASN A 589 -39.05 12.72 58.95
CA ASN A 589 -39.16 12.08 57.63
C ASN A 589 -39.51 10.60 57.71
N ALA A 590 -38.52 9.71 57.88
CA ALA A 590 -38.74 8.28 58.10
C ALA A 590 -38.07 7.82 59.39
N ARG A 591 -38.77 6.95 60.13
CA ARG A 591 -38.13 6.19 61.21
C ARG A 591 -37.12 5.22 60.59
N GLU A 592 -36.10 4.83 61.34
CA GLU A 592 -34.97 4.10 60.78
C GLU A 592 -34.69 2.79 61.50
N TRP A 593 -34.60 1.71 60.74
CA TRP A 593 -34.02 0.46 61.21
C TRP A 593 -32.57 0.67 61.65
N VAL A 594 -32.25 0.22 62.87
CA VAL A 594 -30.86 0.08 63.35
C VAL A 594 -30.51 -1.40 63.53
N HIS A 595 -29.24 -1.71 63.74
CA HIS A 595 -28.75 -3.09 63.83
C HIS A 595 -29.42 -3.89 64.97
N ASP A 596 -29.61 -3.23 66.11
CA ASP A 596 -29.88 -3.85 67.40
C ASP A 596 -31.22 -4.59 67.43
N ARG A 597 -31.26 -5.69 68.18
CA ARG A 597 -32.53 -6.33 68.57
C ARG A 597 -33.20 -5.51 69.65
N TYR A 598 -34.52 -5.41 69.57
CA TYR A 598 -35.31 -4.72 70.57
C TYR A 598 -35.54 -5.60 71.80
N THR A 599 -35.38 -5.00 72.98
CA THR A 599 -35.74 -5.60 74.27
C THR A 599 -36.20 -4.52 75.24
N ILE A 600 -37.13 -4.91 76.11
CA ILE A 600 -37.55 -4.12 77.29
C ILE A 600 -36.76 -4.50 78.54
N THR A 601 -35.97 -5.58 78.50
CA THR A 601 -35.13 -5.97 79.62
C THR A 601 -34.05 -4.89 79.82
N PRO A 602 -33.93 -4.32 81.02
CA PRO A 602 -32.91 -3.31 81.28
C PRO A 602 -31.52 -3.89 81.05
N PRO A 603 -30.63 -3.17 80.35
CA PRO A 603 -29.22 -3.51 80.28
C PRO A 603 -28.57 -3.32 81.66
N ASP A 604 -27.42 -3.95 81.86
CA ASP A 604 -26.64 -3.79 83.08
C ASP A 604 -26.06 -2.37 83.14
N SER A 605 -26.64 -1.52 84.00
CA SER A 605 -26.27 -0.11 84.13
C SER A 605 -24.92 0.11 84.79
N GLU A 606 -24.34 -0.88 85.47
CA GLU A 606 -22.99 -0.81 86.03
C GLU A 606 -21.92 -1.15 84.99
N ARG A 607 -22.32 -1.74 83.86
CA ARG A 607 -21.44 -2.14 82.79
C ARG A 607 -21.30 -1.05 81.73
N ARG A 608 -20.06 -0.75 81.38
CA ARG A 608 -19.72 -0.02 80.15
C ARG A 608 -19.60 -0.98 78.97
N TYR A 609 -20.31 -0.71 77.88
CA TYR A 609 -20.30 -1.53 76.68
C TYR A 609 -19.43 -0.90 75.59
N SER A 610 -18.38 -1.59 75.15
CA SER A 610 -17.59 -1.16 73.99
C SER A 610 -18.17 -1.76 72.70
N ASP A 611 -18.30 -0.95 71.65
CA ASP A 611 -18.88 -1.34 70.34
C ASP A 611 -20.22 -2.07 70.50
N TYR A 612 -21.13 -1.51 71.30
CA TYR A 612 -22.38 -2.16 71.67
C TYR A 612 -23.26 -2.46 70.44
N LEU A 613 -23.53 -3.76 70.19
CA LEU A 613 -24.39 -4.26 69.11
C LEU A 613 -25.82 -4.57 69.55
N GLY A 614 -26.20 -4.13 70.76
CA GLY A 614 -27.52 -4.35 71.32
C GLY A 614 -27.71 -5.70 72.00
N ALA A 615 -28.97 -6.01 72.28
CA ALA A 615 -29.36 -7.23 72.97
C ALA A 615 -29.13 -8.48 72.10
N GLN A 616 -28.75 -9.59 72.75
CA GLN A 616 -28.49 -10.86 72.07
C GLN A 616 -29.79 -11.62 71.72
N ARG A 617 -30.92 -11.25 72.33
CA ARG A 617 -32.24 -11.88 72.16
C ARG A 617 -33.30 -10.80 71.96
N GLY A 618 -34.36 -11.14 71.23
CA GLY A 618 -35.49 -10.25 70.90
C GLY A 618 -36.08 -10.63 69.55
N ASP A 619 -37.42 -10.61 69.45
CA ASP A 619 -38.16 -11.03 68.26
C ASP A 619 -38.40 -9.88 67.25
N SER A 620 -38.01 -8.66 67.62
CA SER A 620 -38.11 -7.44 66.80
C SER A 620 -36.77 -6.69 66.79
N HIS A 621 -36.65 -5.73 65.86
CA HIS A 621 -35.50 -4.85 65.76
C HIS A 621 -35.83 -3.44 66.24
N VAL A 622 -34.80 -2.74 66.72
CA VAL A 622 -34.95 -1.36 67.16
C VAL A 622 -35.17 -0.46 65.94
N VAL A 623 -36.11 0.46 66.09
CA VAL A 623 -36.36 1.56 65.16
C VAL A 623 -36.18 2.89 65.90
N LYS A 624 -35.43 3.81 65.30
CA LYS A 624 -35.06 5.12 65.86
C LYS A 624 -35.62 6.27 65.02
N GLY A 625 -35.56 7.48 65.58
CA GLY A 625 -36.06 8.70 64.94
C GLY A 625 -37.58 8.83 64.97
N ALA A 626 -38.07 9.95 64.48
CA ALA A 626 -39.48 10.16 64.20
C ALA A 626 -39.76 10.04 62.70
N SER A 627 -41.01 10.20 62.30
CA SER A 627 -41.43 10.24 60.88
C SER A 627 -42.45 11.34 60.64
N TYR A 628 -42.83 11.52 59.37
CA TYR A 628 -43.99 12.31 58.94
C TYR A 628 -45.32 11.90 59.61
N LYS A 629 -45.35 10.78 60.35
CA LYS A 629 -46.51 10.33 61.14
C LYS A 629 -46.43 10.68 62.62
N THR A 630 -45.31 11.24 63.08
CA THR A 630 -45.10 11.50 64.51
C THR A 630 -45.59 12.88 64.91
N GLY A 631 -46.72 12.92 65.61
CA GLY A 631 -47.43 14.18 65.93
C GLY A 631 -47.35 14.63 67.39
N ARG A 632 -46.47 14.03 68.20
CA ARG A 632 -46.27 14.41 69.61
C ARG A 632 -44.80 14.71 69.84
N LEU A 633 -44.51 15.91 70.34
CA LEU A 633 -43.14 16.36 70.59
C LEU A 633 -42.32 15.39 71.44
N LYS A 634 -42.92 14.82 72.49
CA LYS A 634 -42.25 13.82 73.35
C LYS A 634 -41.82 12.53 72.64
N ASN A 635 -42.43 12.20 71.50
CA ASN A 635 -42.08 11.04 70.68
C ASN A 635 -40.99 11.37 69.63
N ILE A 636 -40.58 12.64 69.51
CA ILE A 636 -39.52 13.10 68.58
C ILE A 636 -38.15 13.16 69.28
N ARG A 637 -38.10 12.95 70.61
CA ARG A 637 -36.85 12.92 71.38
C ARG A 637 -35.89 11.87 70.79
N ALA A 638 -34.61 12.19 70.74
CA ALA A 638 -33.60 11.31 70.12
C ALA A 638 -33.40 9.98 70.88
N SER A 639 -33.79 9.92 72.17
CA SER A 639 -33.75 8.70 72.99
C SER A 639 -34.89 7.73 72.69
N VAL A 640 -35.96 8.17 72.01
CA VAL A 640 -37.12 7.32 71.73
C VAL A 640 -36.66 6.12 70.91
N ARG A 641 -37.17 4.96 71.30
CA ARG A 641 -36.91 3.68 70.67
C ARG A 641 -38.16 2.82 70.64
N ASN A 642 -38.39 2.18 69.51
CA ASN A 642 -39.50 1.28 69.27
C ASN A 642 -38.97 -0.08 68.81
N GLY A 643 -39.71 -1.15 69.12
CA GLY A 643 -39.44 -2.48 68.60
C GLY A 643 -40.44 -2.82 67.52
N GLU A 644 -39.95 -3.08 66.31
CA GLU A 644 -40.78 -3.39 65.15
C GLU A 644 -40.32 -4.72 64.53
N SER A 645 -41.27 -5.57 64.12
CA SER A 645 -41.00 -6.87 63.48
C SER A 645 -41.39 -6.89 62.01
N THR A 646 -42.16 -5.92 61.55
CA THR A 646 -42.68 -5.85 60.17
C THR A 646 -42.29 -4.52 59.51
N PRO A 647 -42.12 -4.50 58.18
CA PRO A 647 -41.98 -3.26 57.43
C PRO A 647 -43.18 -2.32 57.64
N ALA A 648 -42.95 -1.01 57.57
CA ALA A 648 -44.02 -0.01 57.55
C ALA A 648 -43.67 1.13 56.59
N GLU A 649 -44.70 1.84 56.10
CA GLU A 649 -44.57 2.92 55.10
C GLU A 649 -43.82 4.16 55.59
N ASP A 650 -43.54 4.25 56.89
CA ASP A 650 -42.74 5.31 57.50
C ASP A 650 -41.44 4.79 58.12
N ILE A 651 -41.06 3.53 57.85
CA ILE A 651 -39.80 2.94 58.31
C ILE A 651 -38.89 2.68 57.11
N GLY A 652 -37.77 3.40 57.08
CA GLY A 652 -36.64 3.21 56.17
C GLY A 652 -35.37 2.84 56.92
N PHE A 653 -34.22 3.23 56.39
CA PHE A 653 -32.93 2.98 57.03
C PHE A 653 -31.81 3.87 56.47
N ARG A 654 -30.73 3.99 57.24
CA ARG A 654 -29.43 4.51 56.80
C ARG A 654 -28.35 3.45 56.96
N ILE A 655 -27.21 3.62 56.31
CA ILE A 655 -26.11 2.65 56.38
C ILE A 655 -24.90 3.20 57.12
N ALA A 656 -24.13 2.29 57.73
CA ALA A 656 -22.87 2.56 58.38
C ALA A 656 -21.80 1.56 57.95
N ARG A 657 -20.52 1.87 58.21
CA ARG A 657 -19.41 0.90 58.17
C ARG A 657 -18.29 1.33 59.11
N TYR A 658 -17.52 0.39 59.61
CA TYR A 658 -16.36 0.72 60.43
C TYR A 658 -15.22 1.35 59.60
N ASP A 659 -14.60 2.38 60.18
CA ASP A 659 -13.34 2.92 59.70
C ASP A 659 -12.17 2.02 60.13
N ARG A 660 -10.97 2.27 59.61
CA ARG A 660 -9.87 1.29 59.50
C ARG A 660 -9.59 0.34 60.64
#